data_AF-A0A8S2MEU3-F1
#
_entry.id   AF-A0A8S2MEU3-F1
#
_cell.length_a   1.000
_cell.length_b   1.000
_cell.length_c   1.000
_cell.angle_alpha   90.00
_cell.angle_beta   90.00
_cell.angle_gamma   90.00
#
_symmetry.space_group_name_H-M   'P 1'
#
loop_
_entity.id
_entity.type
_entity.pdbx_description
1 polymer ?
#
loop_
_entity_poly.entity_id
_entity_poly.type
_entity_poly.pdbx_seq_one_letter_code
_entity_poly.pdbx_strand_id
1 'polypeptide(L)'
;MSIESLIVGDQIPLALSDNARHLNWTVIVVTAPDQESVYAFYIVLRQRQRYGLIDKSTVILTVNDPQDKLGSGGATLNALLVATEFLSAKTGYSLINTNVLHSAHILILHTGRIFPYDACHRSLATLPVRFGPNHPWLLTNLDLLLHDFNNLIASSHLPYGVWVSSTDAFFLSLTFQGIQIPFDSDIHALATLEDVQYATEHGVYIVDKETNNVRNILYRASIQELNKYSNDNQKVPTICSIVYFSVNLAEKLINFHTTPPLDGCTYEGIDSGSQPNQLSLYFDFLLAACIDVTFNQYLSSHHQNQRNDLTIQSKTFLWNHLNGKTKFTCGILPHSCHFQYIDSRWPYLNDNNIHSQRDDIQWLPIQHSIIDKTQIKSQNLSIINSIMNDECHLGKNVTIHNSIVGNHVTLGDNCCIKSVDFSKEDLHLTLPCDVIIQRIILLLQKTNETSNNRLDVYTIIGIHDNVDCLFTNDNFTILNMSWDKFKEQTGIDVWDLWPDLQNDSERRTLANAHLYPVLHLDSMSSLNEDLLWFFNPTNQLRQRWKYSWRLSLNDILTRADHYKEIVFRENLFHKIAQQKILNLIFLHGSKQRTNDSYLALLKQTIIDEHSKDMLDTFDRACLTNYNKLQILSCLFSAIANTLAEMAGGDRAGLRSGPYLNREWKYALLMFEEGKYVLGIQHLIKQRQLWIDRPDLLIRAARHYDGATQTLIKQGVLTCRSKCSVNDSDILSLSQPKYRQVTVECPVRLDLSGGWTDTPPICYEHGGNVLNVAITINGQRPIGARASLVESTSTPSVTFILKGEHKKDDKIYDLHSLTQFSDYNQPQCPCALLKTCCIFTRIIDIDTMQAVTLVEQLKKKLFGYSLILEVWSNV
;
A
#
# COMPACT_ATOMS: atom_id res chain seq x y z
N MET A 1 -24.38 1.02 -13.07
CA MET A 1 -24.85 0.72 -11.70
C MET A 1 -25.33 2.03 -11.09
N SER A 2 -26.59 2.12 -10.64
CA SER A 2 -27.17 3.36 -10.10
C SER A 2 -26.60 3.67 -8.71
N ILE A 3 -26.50 4.97 -8.40
CA ILE A 3 -25.88 5.58 -7.21
C ILE A 3 -26.53 5.18 -5.87
N GLU A 4 -27.68 4.49 -5.90
CA GLU A 4 -28.48 4.20 -4.70
C GLU A 4 -28.06 2.95 -3.91
N SER A 5 -27.01 2.19 -4.28
CA SER A 5 -26.70 0.91 -3.63
C SER A 5 -25.37 0.81 -2.87
N LEU A 6 -24.74 1.90 -2.44
CA LEU A 6 -23.43 1.87 -1.75
C LEU A 6 -23.41 2.49 -0.34
N ILE A 7 -24.51 2.36 0.40
CA ILE A 7 -24.49 2.53 1.87
C ILE A 7 -24.40 1.14 2.50
N VAL A 8 -23.17 0.64 2.68
CA VAL A 8 -22.88 -0.43 3.64
C VAL A 8 -21.95 0.16 4.67
N GLY A 9 -22.52 0.52 5.82
CA GLY A 9 -21.75 0.66 7.03
C GLY A 9 -21.43 -0.74 7.55
N ASP A 10 -20.16 -1.03 7.82
CA ASP A 10 -19.80 -1.82 8.99
C ASP A 10 -18.30 -1.76 9.32
N GLN A 11 -18.05 -2.05 10.60
CA GLN A 11 -16.84 -1.85 11.38
C GLN A 11 -15.67 -2.77 10.97
N ILE A 12 -14.42 -2.31 11.12
CA ILE A 12 -13.31 -3.01 11.83
C ILE A 12 -12.17 -1.99 12.11
N PRO A 13 -11.46 -2.08 13.25
CA PRO A 13 -10.60 -1.00 13.73
C PRO A 13 -9.09 -1.32 13.71
N LEU A 14 -8.32 -0.58 12.92
CA LEU A 14 -6.95 -0.21 13.31
C LEU A 14 -7.02 1.18 13.95
N ALA A 15 -6.53 1.28 15.18
CA ALA A 15 -6.23 2.54 15.83
C ALA A 15 -4.71 2.61 15.97
N LEU A 16 -4.12 3.69 15.45
CA LEU A 16 -2.89 4.22 15.99
C LEU A 16 -3.30 5.09 17.19
N SER A 17 -2.78 4.72 18.37
CA SER A 17 -2.73 5.47 19.63
C SER A 17 -3.77 6.57 19.90
N ASP A 18 -4.71 6.27 20.80
CA ASP A 18 -5.42 7.28 21.60
C ASP A 18 -4.43 8.04 22.50
N ASN A 19 -4.32 9.37 22.32
CA ASN A 19 -4.37 10.39 23.38
C ASN A 19 -3.93 11.79 22.89
N ALA A 20 -4.78 12.43 22.08
CA ALA A 20 -5.07 13.86 22.10
C ALA A 20 -6.34 14.05 21.26
N ARG A 21 -7.25 14.96 21.63
CA ARG A 21 -8.34 15.37 20.73
C ARG A 21 -7.71 16.14 19.56
N HIS A 22 -7.20 15.42 18.58
CA HIS A 22 -6.71 16.00 17.34
C HIS A 22 -7.92 16.59 16.58
N LEU A 23 -7.80 17.85 16.17
CA LEU A 23 -8.72 18.45 15.22
C LEU A 23 -8.61 17.67 13.90
N ASN A 24 -9.73 17.22 13.36
CA ASN A 24 -9.81 16.42 12.13
C ASN A 24 -10.66 17.14 11.09
N TRP A 25 -10.41 16.85 9.81
CA TRP A 25 -11.26 17.32 8.72
C TRP A 25 -12.67 16.76 8.88
N THR A 26 -13.68 17.62 8.74
CA THR A 26 -15.08 17.20 8.73
C THR A 26 -15.44 16.57 7.39
N VAL A 27 -15.01 17.19 6.29
CA VAL A 27 -15.22 16.72 4.92
C VAL A 27 -13.96 16.93 4.09
N ILE A 28 -13.57 15.92 3.32
CA ILE A 28 -12.60 16.04 2.22
C ILE A 28 -13.36 15.80 0.92
N VAL A 29 -13.29 16.78 0.02
CA VAL A 29 -13.89 16.75 -1.31
C VAL A 29 -12.78 16.70 -2.35
N VAL A 30 -12.82 15.74 -3.27
CA VAL A 30 -11.95 15.75 -4.47
C VAL A 30 -12.83 15.97 -5.68
N THR A 31 -12.62 17.06 -6.41
CA THR A 31 -13.34 17.32 -7.68
C THR A 31 -12.67 16.55 -8.80
N ALA A 32 -13.43 16.04 -9.76
CA ALA A 32 -12.89 15.34 -10.92
C ALA A 32 -13.66 15.72 -12.19
N PRO A 33 -13.00 15.78 -13.36
CA PRO A 33 -13.63 16.23 -14.60
C PRO A 33 -14.63 15.22 -15.19
N ASP A 34 -14.52 13.95 -14.81
CA ASP A 34 -15.35 12.88 -15.35
C ASP A 34 -15.69 11.82 -14.29
N GLN A 35 -16.76 11.06 -14.55
CA GLN A 35 -17.30 10.05 -13.64
C GLN A 35 -16.34 8.87 -13.36
N GLU A 36 -15.48 8.47 -14.31
CA GLU A 36 -14.53 7.37 -14.07
C GLU A 36 -13.44 7.83 -13.09
N SER A 37 -12.96 9.07 -13.25
CA SER A 37 -12.07 9.72 -12.29
C SER A 37 -12.70 9.82 -10.90
N VAL A 38 -13.99 10.18 -10.78
CA VAL A 38 -14.71 10.24 -9.48
C VAL A 38 -14.63 8.91 -8.73
N TYR A 39 -14.88 7.80 -9.43
CA TYR A 39 -14.86 6.47 -8.81
C TYR A 39 -13.42 6.02 -8.46
N ALA A 40 -12.46 6.32 -9.33
CA ALA A 40 -11.04 6.09 -9.10
C ALA A 40 -10.54 6.79 -7.81
N PHE A 41 -10.81 8.09 -7.65
CA PHE A 41 -10.44 8.81 -6.43
C PHE A 41 -11.17 8.28 -5.20
N TYR A 42 -12.44 7.88 -5.32
CA TYR A 42 -13.21 7.36 -4.20
C TYR A 42 -12.55 6.10 -3.61
N ILE A 43 -12.17 5.15 -4.46
CA ILE A 43 -11.49 3.92 -4.03
C ILE A 43 -10.18 4.23 -3.32
N VAL A 44 -9.35 5.08 -3.92
CA VAL A 44 -8.06 5.47 -3.33
C VAL A 44 -8.24 6.13 -1.96
N LEU A 45 -9.15 7.10 -1.85
CA LEU A 45 -9.39 7.81 -0.58
C LEU A 45 -9.97 6.89 0.48
N ARG A 46 -10.89 5.97 0.13
CA ARG A 46 -11.40 4.94 1.05
C ARG A 46 -10.28 4.02 1.52
N GLN A 47 -9.38 3.63 0.63
CA GLN A 47 -8.19 2.87 0.98
C GLN A 47 -7.32 3.66 1.97
N ARG A 48 -7.11 4.96 1.76
CA ARG A 48 -6.35 5.83 2.69
C ARG A 48 -7.03 6.01 4.04
N GLN A 49 -8.36 6.01 4.08
CA GLN A 49 -9.13 5.98 5.34
C GLN A 49 -8.93 4.67 6.11
N ARG A 50 -8.82 3.53 5.41
CA ARG A 50 -8.55 2.23 6.04
C ARG A 50 -7.13 2.14 6.58
N TYR A 51 -6.18 2.77 5.90
CA TYR A 51 -4.79 2.91 6.34
C TYR A 51 -4.62 3.84 7.54
N GLY A 52 -5.64 4.66 7.83
CA GLY A 52 -5.60 5.66 8.89
C GLY A 52 -4.91 6.97 8.50
N LEU A 53 -4.62 7.19 7.21
CA LEU A 53 -4.16 8.50 6.72
C LEU A 53 -5.30 9.52 6.72
N ILE A 54 -6.53 9.07 6.46
CA ILE A 54 -7.75 9.88 6.63
C ILE A 54 -8.49 9.34 7.85
N ASP A 55 -8.92 10.24 8.75
CA ASP A 55 -9.67 9.83 9.94
C ASP A 55 -11.00 9.17 9.57
N LYS A 56 -11.44 8.20 10.37
CA LYS A 56 -12.67 7.43 10.11
C LYS A 56 -13.94 8.28 10.24
N SER A 57 -13.90 9.36 11.01
CA SER A 57 -15.01 10.29 11.17
C SER A 57 -15.12 11.29 10.00
N THR A 58 -14.04 11.50 9.26
CA THR A 58 -14.00 12.39 8.09
C THR A 58 -14.87 11.82 6.97
N VAL A 59 -15.75 12.67 6.44
CA VAL A 59 -16.56 12.35 5.26
C VAL A 59 -15.70 12.52 4.01
N ILE A 60 -15.73 11.54 3.12
CA ILE A 60 -15.03 11.58 1.84
C ILE A 60 -16.07 11.75 0.73
N LEU A 61 -15.94 12.81 -0.06
CA LEU A 61 -16.77 13.08 -1.23
C LEU A 61 -15.88 13.17 -2.47
N THR A 62 -16.26 12.49 -3.54
CA THR A 62 -15.67 12.71 -4.86
C THR A 62 -16.74 13.26 -5.77
N VAL A 63 -16.49 14.44 -6.34
CA VAL A 63 -17.52 15.25 -6.99
C VAL A 63 -17.17 15.38 -8.46
N ASN A 64 -18.10 14.97 -9.33
CA ASN A 64 -17.95 15.17 -10.77
C ASN A 64 -18.17 16.64 -11.10
N ASP A 65 -17.40 17.17 -12.04
CA ASP A 65 -17.73 18.42 -12.68
C ASP A 65 -19.05 18.23 -13.47
N PRO A 66 -20.10 19.05 -13.25
CA PRO A 66 -21.36 18.94 -13.97
C PRO A 66 -21.24 19.12 -15.49
N GLN A 67 -20.10 19.61 -15.97
CA GLN A 67 -19.80 19.81 -17.38
C GLN A 67 -18.30 19.83 -17.65
N ASP A 68 -17.93 19.57 -18.91
CA ASP A 68 -16.54 19.70 -19.36
C ASP A 68 -16.03 21.13 -19.16
N LYS A 69 -14.80 21.24 -18.64
CA LYS A 69 -14.07 22.51 -18.47
C LYS A 69 -14.80 23.52 -17.58
N LEU A 70 -15.44 23.07 -16.50
CA LEU A 70 -16.06 23.95 -15.49
C LEU A 70 -15.11 25.02 -14.92
N GLY A 71 -13.81 24.72 -14.85
CA GLY A 71 -12.80 25.60 -14.27
C GLY A 71 -12.78 25.52 -12.74
N SER A 72 -11.65 25.89 -12.13
CA SER A 72 -11.44 25.69 -10.69
C SER A 72 -12.41 26.47 -9.80
N GLY A 73 -12.89 27.64 -10.25
CA GLY A 73 -13.85 28.45 -9.51
C GLY A 73 -15.24 27.83 -9.54
N GLY A 74 -15.68 27.37 -10.72
CA GLY A 74 -16.93 26.64 -10.85
C GLY A 74 -16.90 25.32 -10.07
N ALA A 75 -15.80 24.57 -10.16
CA ALA A 75 -15.60 23.33 -9.41
C ALA A 75 -15.61 23.57 -7.89
N THR A 76 -15.06 24.70 -7.42
CA THR A 76 -15.13 25.10 -6.01
C THR A 76 -16.57 25.31 -5.56
N LEU A 77 -17.38 26.03 -6.34
CA LEU A 77 -18.79 26.28 -6.03
C LEU A 77 -19.60 24.97 -5.98
N ASN A 78 -19.42 24.10 -6.99
CA ASN A 78 -20.08 22.82 -7.04
C ASN A 78 -19.68 21.89 -5.88
N ALA A 79 -18.38 21.83 -5.56
CA ALA A 79 -17.88 21.06 -4.42
C ALA A 79 -18.42 21.57 -3.08
N LEU A 80 -18.48 22.89 -2.90
CA LEU A 80 -19.03 23.51 -1.70
C LEU A 80 -20.54 23.22 -1.57
N LEU A 81 -21.27 23.23 -2.68
CA LEU A 81 -22.68 22.83 -2.73
C LEU A 81 -22.88 21.40 -2.24
N VAL A 82 -22.21 20.44 -2.88
CA VAL A 82 -22.34 19.01 -2.55
C VAL A 82 -21.91 18.72 -1.11
N ALA A 83 -20.84 19.36 -0.62
CA ALA A 83 -20.41 19.22 0.77
C ALA A 83 -21.46 19.76 1.75
N THR A 84 -22.04 20.94 1.48
CA THR A 84 -23.04 21.58 2.34
C THR A 84 -24.34 20.79 2.34
N GLU A 85 -24.78 20.31 1.18
CA GLU A 85 -25.94 19.44 1.02
C GLU A 85 -25.76 18.14 1.84
N PHE A 86 -24.62 17.46 1.68
CA PHE A 86 -24.33 16.23 2.42
C PHE A 86 -24.32 16.47 3.94
N LEU A 87 -23.69 17.54 4.41
CA LEU A 87 -23.67 17.90 5.83
C LEU A 87 -25.06 18.25 6.35
N SER A 88 -25.88 18.91 5.53
CA SER A 88 -27.28 19.23 5.84
C SER A 88 -28.10 17.95 6.03
N ALA A 89 -27.98 17.00 5.09
CA ALA A 89 -28.64 15.71 5.18
C ALA A 89 -28.16 14.89 6.39
N LYS A 90 -26.84 14.86 6.65
CA LYS A 90 -26.25 14.16 7.81
C LYS A 90 -26.74 14.71 9.15
N THR A 91 -27.09 15.99 9.21
CA THR A 91 -27.63 16.66 10.41
C THR A 91 -29.16 16.62 10.48
N GLY A 92 -29.83 16.01 9.50
CA GLY A 92 -31.28 15.80 9.47
C GLY A 92 -32.08 16.95 8.86
N TYR A 93 -31.45 17.90 8.18
CA TYR A 93 -32.16 18.93 7.41
C TYR A 93 -32.67 18.35 6.08
N SER A 94 -33.83 18.83 5.64
CA SER A 94 -34.45 18.48 4.35
C SER A 94 -34.09 19.42 3.21
N LEU A 95 -33.40 20.52 3.51
CA LEU A 95 -32.95 21.55 2.57
C LEU A 95 -31.51 21.92 2.91
N ILE A 96 -30.79 22.51 1.96
CA ILE A 96 -29.44 23.04 2.17
C ILE A 96 -29.48 24.09 3.29
N ASN A 97 -28.68 23.88 4.33
CA ASN A 97 -28.61 24.76 5.49
C ASN A 97 -27.16 25.18 5.75
N THR A 98 -26.87 26.47 5.58
CA THR A 98 -25.51 27.01 5.71
C THR A 98 -24.96 26.95 7.14
N ASN A 99 -25.83 26.80 8.15
CA ASN A 99 -25.41 26.70 9.55
C ASN A 99 -24.44 25.53 9.81
N VAL A 100 -24.47 24.48 8.98
CA VAL A 100 -23.56 23.33 9.10
C VAL A 100 -22.09 23.72 8.89
N LEU A 101 -21.82 24.84 8.20
CA LEU A 101 -20.48 25.35 7.94
C LEU A 101 -19.80 25.93 9.19
N HIS A 102 -20.56 26.38 10.18
CA HIS A 102 -20.02 26.99 11.42
C HIS A 102 -19.29 25.99 12.34
N SER A 103 -19.42 24.69 12.07
CA SER A 103 -18.75 23.63 12.83
C SER A 103 -18.00 22.66 11.92
N ALA A 104 -17.66 23.08 10.69
CA ALA A 104 -17.05 22.22 9.69
C ALA A 104 -15.67 22.72 9.26
N HIS A 105 -14.71 21.80 9.22
CA HIS A 105 -13.45 21.95 8.49
C HIS A 105 -13.57 21.20 7.16
N ILE A 106 -13.66 21.93 6.06
CA ILE A 106 -13.83 21.37 4.72
C ILE A 106 -12.52 21.54 3.94
N LEU A 107 -12.02 20.47 3.33
CA LEU A 107 -10.91 20.49 2.39
C LEU A 107 -11.41 20.12 1.00
N ILE A 108 -11.22 21.00 0.01
CA ILE A 108 -11.52 20.78 -1.41
C ILE A 108 -10.21 20.66 -2.17
N LEU A 109 -10.02 19.52 -2.83
CA LEU A 109 -8.87 19.24 -3.68
C LEU A 109 -9.33 19.18 -5.13
N HIS A 110 -8.81 20.09 -5.95
CA HIS A 110 -9.04 20.08 -7.38
C HIS A 110 -8.08 19.13 -8.07
N THR A 111 -8.61 18.15 -8.79
CA THR A 111 -7.79 17.37 -9.71
C THR A 111 -7.18 18.27 -10.75
N GLY A 112 -5.88 18.09 -10.91
CA GLY A 112 -5.08 18.83 -11.84
C GLY A 112 -5.36 18.57 -13.31
N ARG A 113 -4.55 19.19 -14.16
CA ARG A 113 -4.62 18.98 -15.61
C ARG A 113 -4.18 17.56 -15.98
N ILE A 114 -4.59 17.14 -17.17
CA ILE A 114 -4.13 15.88 -17.78
C ILE A 114 -2.61 15.83 -17.73
N PHE A 115 -2.08 14.69 -17.27
CA PHE A 115 -0.65 14.47 -17.14
C PHE A 115 -0.17 13.47 -18.20
N PRO A 116 0.76 13.86 -19.08
CA PRO A 116 1.14 13.00 -20.21
C PRO A 116 1.93 11.76 -19.81
N TYR A 117 2.45 11.70 -18.58
CA TYR A 117 3.35 10.65 -18.11
C TYR A 117 2.73 9.74 -17.05
N ASP A 118 1.44 9.85 -16.75
CA ASP A 118 0.72 8.90 -15.90
C ASP A 118 -0.76 8.94 -16.25
N ALA A 119 -1.35 7.78 -16.57
CA ALA A 119 -2.76 7.67 -16.87
C ALA A 119 -3.66 8.15 -15.72
N CYS A 120 -3.26 7.98 -14.45
CA CYS A 120 -4.10 8.34 -13.29
C CYS A 120 -3.89 9.79 -12.80
N HIS A 121 -3.42 10.69 -13.67
CA HIS A 121 -3.06 12.07 -13.34
C HIS A 121 -1.88 12.20 -12.37
N ARG A 122 -1.45 13.44 -12.11
CA ARG A 122 -0.33 13.76 -11.19
C ARG A 122 -0.61 13.36 -9.74
N SER A 123 -1.86 13.47 -9.32
CA SER A 123 -2.28 13.18 -7.95
C SER A 123 -1.99 11.74 -7.53
N LEU A 124 -2.20 10.79 -8.44
CA LEU A 124 -2.06 9.35 -8.18
C LEU A 124 -0.77 8.76 -8.75
N ALA A 125 0.16 9.60 -9.20
CA ALA A 125 1.50 9.17 -9.60
C ALA A 125 2.24 8.64 -8.36
N THR A 126 2.77 7.42 -8.46
CA THR A 126 3.54 6.77 -7.38
C THR A 126 4.90 7.44 -7.21
N LEU A 127 5.30 7.70 -5.97
CA LEU A 127 6.54 8.38 -5.62
C LEU A 127 7.53 7.41 -4.95
N PRO A 128 8.86 7.51 -5.21
CA PRO A 128 9.90 6.65 -4.63
C PRO A 128 10.25 7.07 -3.19
N VAL A 129 9.23 7.25 -2.36
CA VAL A 129 9.35 7.76 -1.00
C VAL A 129 8.50 6.94 -0.03
N ARG A 130 8.93 6.87 1.22
CA ARG A 130 8.18 6.25 2.32
C ARG A 130 8.14 7.15 3.54
N PHE A 131 7.09 7.04 4.35
CA PHE A 131 7.07 7.60 5.69
C PHE A 131 7.76 6.65 6.67
N GLY A 132 8.90 7.04 7.25
CA GLY A 132 9.61 6.19 8.22
C GLY A 132 9.92 4.75 7.75
N PRO A 133 10.38 3.85 8.63
CA PRO A 133 10.85 2.52 8.22
C PRO A 133 9.75 1.47 7.97
N ASN A 134 8.56 1.62 8.57
CA ASN A 134 7.53 0.57 8.65
C ASN A 134 6.23 0.88 7.90
N HIS A 135 6.24 1.86 7.00
CA HIS A 135 5.05 2.24 6.25
C HIS A 135 4.68 1.19 5.19
N PRO A 136 3.46 0.59 5.24
CA PRO A 136 3.18 -0.61 4.49
C PRO A 136 2.64 -0.40 3.07
N TRP A 137 2.23 0.82 2.68
CA TRP A 137 1.74 1.12 1.32
C TRP A 137 2.66 2.06 0.54
N LEU A 138 2.38 2.20 -0.76
CA LEU A 138 3.09 3.08 -1.68
C LEU A 138 2.49 4.49 -1.63
N LEU A 139 3.36 5.50 -1.60
CA LEU A 139 2.94 6.90 -1.54
C LEU A 139 2.71 7.48 -2.94
N THR A 140 1.67 8.30 -3.03
CA THR A 140 1.33 9.13 -4.19
C THR A 140 1.43 10.62 -3.85
N ASN A 141 1.36 11.50 -4.84
CA ASN A 141 1.34 12.94 -4.57
C ASN A 141 0.16 13.35 -3.68
N LEU A 142 -1.01 12.74 -3.88
CA LEU A 142 -2.18 12.94 -3.05
C LEU A 142 -1.93 12.56 -1.59
N ASP A 143 -1.20 11.47 -1.33
CA ASP A 143 -0.91 11.02 0.03
C ASP A 143 -0.03 12.04 0.78
N LEU A 144 0.94 12.64 0.10
CA LEU A 144 1.81 13.67 0.68
C LEU A 144 1.03 14.97 0.96
N LEU A 145 0.16 15.39 0.03
CA LEU A 145 -0.74 16.53 0.26
C LEU A 145 -1.68 16.30 1.45
N LEU A 146 -2.29 15.12 1.55
CA LEU A 146 -3.16 14.78 2.67
C LEU A 146 -2.39 14.78 4.00
N HIS A 147 -1.19 14.22 4.02
CA HIS A 147 -0.32 14.26 5.20
C HIS A 147 -0.02 15.70 5.63
N ASP A 148 0.32 16.56 4.68
CA ASP A 148 0.60 17.97 4.90
C ASP A 148 -0.64 18.71 5.46
N PHE A 149 -1.82 18.53 4.85
CA PHE A 149 -3.07 19.13 5.34
C PHE A 149 -3.49 18.60 6.73
N ASN A 150 -3.23 17.32 7.03
CA ASN A 150 -3.48 16.76 8.36
C ASN A 150 -2.55 17.38 9.41
N ASN A 151 -1.29 17.62 9.07
CA ASN A 151 -0.37 18.33 9.96
C ASN A 151 -0.79 19.79 10.16
N LEU A 152 -1.30 20.46 9.12
CA LEU A 152 -1.84 21.82 9.22
C LEU A 152 -2.99 21.89 10.23
N ILE A 153 -4.01 21.04 10.11
CA ILE A 153 -5.17 21.04 11.02
C ILE A 153 -4.82 20.58 12.45
N ALA A 154 -3.82 19.71 12.60
CA ALA A 154 -3.39 19.24 13.92
C ALA A 154 -2.49 20.25 14.66
N SER A 155 -1.69 21.04 13.94
CA SER A 155 -0.67 21.93 14.54
C SER A 155 -1.16 23.35 14.81
N SER A 156 -2.31 23.75 14.27
CA SER A 156 -2.84 25.11 14.39
C SER A 156 -4.29 25.10 14.89
N HIS A 157 -4.66 26.13 15.65
CA HIS A 157 -6.07 26.38 16.00
C HIS A 157 -6.80 26.93 14.76
N LEU A 158 -6.96 26.09 13.73
CA LEU A 158 -7.59 26.51 12.48
C LEU A 158 -9.04 26.91 12.72
N PRO A 159 -9.46 28.09 12.21
CA PRO A 159 -10.87 28.44 12.17
C PRO A 159 -11.64 27.45 11.28
N TYR A 160 -12.92 27.24 11.60
CA TYR A 160 -13.85 26.56 10.69
C TYR A 160 -13.92 27.29 9.36
N GLY A 161 -14.22 26.58 8.28
CA GLY A 161 -14.25 27.14 6.94
C GLY A 161 -13.77 26.16 5.89
N VAL A 162 -13.42 26.69 4.72
CA VAL A 162 -13.16 25.91 3.51
C VAL A 162 -11.73 26.13 3.06
N TRP A 163 -10.96 25.05 2.96
CA TRP A 163 -9.64 25.03 2.35
C TRP A 163 -9.73 24.51 0.94
N VAL A 164 -9.07 25.16 0.00
CA VAL A 164 -9.04 24.77 -1.41
C VAL A 164 -7.58 24.63 -1.85
N SER A 165 -7.25 23.54 -2.51
CA SER A 165 -5.93 23.30 -3.08
C SER A 165 -5.99 22.52 -4.39
N SER A 166 -4.97 22.65 -5.22
CA SER A 166 -4.76 21.75 -6.37
C SER A 166 -4.01 20.49 -5.93
N THR A 167 -4.21 19.39 -6.68
CA THR A 167 -3.42 18.17 -6.55
C THR A 167 -2.18 18.12 -7.47
N ASP A 168 -1.90 19.18 -8.23
CA ASP A 168 -0.81 19.22 -9.23
C ASP A 168 0.57 19.54 -8.66
N ALA A 169 0.62 19.94 -7.39
CA ALA A 169 1.84 20.39 -6.75
C ALA A 169 2.33 19.39 -5.70
N PHE A 170 3.65 19.36 -5.54
CA PHE A 170 4.32 18.68 -4.45
C PHE A 170 5.07 19.69 -3.58
N PHE A 171 5.06 19.47 -2.27
CA PHE A 171 5.78 20.29 -1.31
C PHE A 171 7.01 19.55 -0.79
N LEU A 172 8.18 20.10 -1.10
CA LEU A 172 9.48 19.54 -0.76
C LEU A 172 9.88 19.78 0.70
N SER A 173 9.17 20.66 1.40
CA SER A 173 9.24 20.83 2.84
C SER A 173 8.02 21.64 3.21
N LEU A 174 7.14 21.11 4.06
CA LEU A 174 6.00 21.87 4.54
C LEU A 174 6.00 21.80 6.06
N THR A 175 6.40 22.88 6.69
CA THR A 175 6.12 23.12 8.11
C THR A 175 5.08 24.22 8.18
N PHE A 176 3.82 23.84 8.43
CA PHE A 176 2.75 24.80 8.69
C PHE A 176 2.85 25.43 10.10
N GLN A 177 3.99 25.24 10.79
CA GLN A 177 4.23 25.84 12.10
C GLN A 177 4.20 27.36 12.00
N GLY A 178 3.37 27.98 12.83
CA GLY A 178 3.29 29.44 12.95
C GLY A 178 2.37 30.14 11.94
N ILE A 179 1.63 29.40 11.10
CA ILE A 179 0.61 30.02 10.25
C ILE A 179 -0.57 30.47 11.10
N GLN A 180 -0.86 31.76 11.04
CA GLN A 180 -2.01 32.37 11.70
C GLN A 180 -2.90 33.02 10.63
N ILE A 181 -4.13 32.54 10.53
CA ILE A 181 -5.15 33.18 9.70
C ILE A 181 -5.72 34.36 10.50
N PRO A 182 -5.68 35.60 9.96
CA PRO A 182 -6.33 36.73 10.62
C PRO A 182 -7.83 36.49 10.75
N PHE A 183 -8.39 36.69 11.95
CA PHE A 183 -9.82 36.44 12.23
C PHE A 183 -10.78 37.24 11.34
N ASP A 184 -10.34 38.39 10.83
CA ASP A 184 -11.13 39.28 9.98
C ASP A 184 -10.93 39.05 8.48
N SER A 185 -10.14 38.03 8.09
CA SER A 185 -9.90 37.70 6.69
C SER A 185 -11.03 36.83 6.13
N ASP A 186 -11.59 37.24 4.98
CA ASP A 186 -12.58 36.43 4.27
C ASP A 186 -11.91 35.41 3.35
N ILE A 187 -10.81 35.82 2.70
CA ILE A 187 -9.94 34.97 1.89
C ILE A 187 -8.53 35.05 2.47
N HIS A 188 -7.90 33.93 2.73
CA HIS A 188 -6.49 33.87 3.10
C HIS A 188 -5.75 32.90 2.17
N ALA A 189 -4.91 33.43 1.27
CA ALA A 189 -4.06 32.61 0.41
C ALA A 189 -2.71 32.34 1.08
N LEU A 190 -2.07 31.23 0.71
CA LEU A 190 -0.68 30.97 1.06
C LEU A 190 0.23 31.15 -0.16
N ALA A 191 1.47 31.57 0.10
CA ALA A 191 2.50 31.79 -0.92
C ALA A 191 3.88 31.32 -0.44
N THR A 192 4.73 30.88 -1.38
CA THR A 192 6.16 30.66 -1.13
C THR A 192 6.99 31.82 -1.68
N LEU A 193 8.17 32.08 -1.10
CA LEU A 193 9.09 33.10 -1.60
C LEU A 193 10.07 32.47 -2.59
N GLU A 194 9.85 32.74 -3.88
CA GLU A 194 10.66 32.19 -4.97
C GLU A 194 11.45 33.27 -5.69
N ASP A 195 12.55 32.87 -6.34
CA ASP A 195 13.38 33.76 -7.15
C ASP A 195 12.58 34.29 -8.36
N VAL A 196 12.82 35.55 -8.72
CA VAL A 196 12.11 36.23 -9.83
C VAL A 196 12.18 35.43 -11.14
N GLN A 197 13.30 34.75 -11.41
CA GLN A 197 13.45 33.94 -12.63
C GLN A 197 12.46 32.77 -12.67
N TYR A 198 12.33 32.01 -11.58
CA TYR A 198 11.34 30.93 -11.48
C TYR A 198 9.90 31.46 -11.54
N ALA A 199 9.63 32.56 -10.84
CA ALA A 199 8.29 33.15 -10.76
C ALA A 199 7.70 33.61 -12.12
N THR A 200 8.52 33.81 -13.15
CA THR A 200 8.05 34.13 -14.53
C THR A 200 7.16 33.05 -15.15
N GLU A 201 7.24 31.80 -14.68
CA GLU A 201 6.41 30.70 -15.19
C GLU A 201 5.10 30.52 -14.40
N HIS A 202 4.94 31.27 -13.31
CA HIS A 202 3.90 31.10 -12.29
C HIS A 202 3.08 32.38 -12.04
N GLY A 203 2.07 32.26 -11.18
CA GLY A 203 1.35 33.40 -10.64
C GLY A 203 2.02 33.96 -9.39
N VAL A 204 1.95 35.27 -9.20
CA VAL A 204 2.57 36.01 -8.09
C VAL A 204 1.53 36.92 -7.43
N TYR A 205 1.46 36.88 -6.10
CA TYR A 205 0.65 37.82 -5.32
C TYR A 205 1.42 39.11 -5.06
N ILE A 206 0.80 40.24 -5.35
CA ILE A 206 1.29 41.54 -4.92
C ILE A 206 0.66 41.84 -3.57
N VAL A 207 1.46 41.76 -2.51
CA VAL A 207 1.01 41.87 -1.12
C VAL A 207 1.43 43.20 -0.52
N ASP A 208 0.51 43.85 0.19
CA ASP A 208 0.80 45.01 1.00
C ASP A 208 1.60 44.63 2.26
N LYS A 209 2.77 45.24 2.46
CA LYS A 209 3.71 44.85 3.53
C LYS A 209 3.18 45.12 4.95
N GLU A 210 2.27 46.06 5.13
CA GLU A 210 1.76 46.43 6.46
C GLU A 210 0.51 45.63 6.82
N THR A 211 -0.37 45.41 5.85
CA THR A 211 -1.70 44.83 6.07
C THR A 211 -1.81 43.36 5.66
N ASN A 212 -0.81 42.82 4.95
CA ASN A 212 -0.85 41.53 4.26
C ASN A 212 -2.01 41.40 3.25
N ASN A 213 -2.67 42.49 2.87
CA ASN A 213 -3.73 42.48 1.90
C ASN A 213 -3.17 42.24 0.49
N VAL A 214 -3.89 41.45 -0.31
CA VAL A 214 -3.51 41.19 -1.71
C VAL A 214 -4.02 42.33 -2.59
N ARG A 215 -3.08 43.10 -3.13
CA ARG A 215 -3.35 44.24 -4.00
C ARG A 215 -3.66 43.80 -5.43
N ASN A 216 -2.94 42.82 -5.96
CA ASN A 216 -3.13 42.31 -7.32
C ASN A 216 -2.55 40.89 -7.47
N ILE A 217 -2.91 40.20 -8.56
CA ILE A 217 -2.34 38.91 -8.97
C ILE A 217 -1.73 39.09 -10.37
N LEU A 218 -0.42 38.85 -10.49
CA LEU A 218 0.28 38.85 -11.77
C LEU A 218 0.49 37.41 -12.22
N TYR A 219 0.19 37.09 -13.48
CA TYR A 219 0.38 35.75 -14.02
C TYR A 219 1.43 35.76 -15.13
N ARG A 220 2.49 34.97 -14.96
CA ARG A 220 3.62 34.89 -15.89
C ARG A 220 4.18 36.25 -16.31
N ALA A 221 4.34 37.13 -15.32
CA ALA A 221 4.86 38.47 -15.53
C ALA A 221 6.35 38.44 -15.91
N SER A 222 6.78 39.47 -16.63
CA SER A 222 8.19 39.59 -17.02
C SER A 222 9.10 39.84 -15.82
N ILE A 223 10.39 39.48 -15.93
CA ILE A 223 11.41 39.75 -14.91
C ILE A 223 11.42 41.24 -14.51
N GLN A 224 11.27 42.15 -15.48
CA GLN A 224 11.26 43.60 -15.25
C GLN A 224 10.07 44.04 -14.39
N GLU A 225 8.93 43.38 -14.53
CA GLU A 225 7.73 43.68 -13.76
C GLU A 225 7.80 43.11 -12.35
N LEU A 226 8.25 41.85 -12.22
CA LEU A 226 8.40 41.17 -10.94
C LEU A 226 9.45 41.84 -10.03
N ASN A 227 10.55 42.33 -10.60
CA ASN A 227 11.59 43.06 -9.86
C ASN A 227 11.09 44.33 -9.16
N LYS A 228 9.93 44.88 -9.54
CA LYS A 228 9.34 46.04 -8.85
C LYS A 228 8.77 45.69 -7.48
N TYR A 229 8.47 44.41 -7.26
CA TYR A 229 7.76 43.90 -6.08
C TYR A 229 8.57 42.85 -5.32
N SER A 230 9.82 42.62 -5.72
CA SER A 230 10.70 41.69 -5.03
C SER A 230 11.18 42.26 -3.69
N ASN A 231 11.53 41.35 -2.77
CA ASN A 231 12.20 41.72 -1.53
C ASN A 231 13.70 42.00 -1.77
N ASP A 232 14.43 42.35 -0.71
CA ASP A 232 15.86 42.67 -0.76
C ASP A 232 16.73 41.52 -1.32
N ASN A 233 16.21 40.28 -1.30
CA ASN A 233 16.85 39.08 -1.82
C ASN A 233 16.38 38.70 -3.24
N GLN A 234 15.71 39.60 -3.96
CA GLN A 234 15.15 39.33 -5.30
C GLN A 234 14.13 38.17 -5.34
N LYS A 235 13.38 37.97 -4.27
CA LYS A 235 12.29 36.98 -4.20
C LYS A 235 10.92 37.62 -4.17
N VAL A 236 9.93 36.91 -4.73
CA VAL A 236 8.53 37.35 -4.81
C VAL A 236 7.57 36.31 -4.23
N PRO A 237 6.41 36.71 -3.68
CA PRO A 237 5.40 35.77 -3.17
C PRO A 237 4.68 35.03 -4.32
N THR A 238 5.12 33.81 -4.62
CA THR A 238 4.59 32.96 -5.69
C THR A 238 3.42 32.11 -5.19
N ILE A 239 2.39 31.96 -6.01
CA ILE A 239 1.16 31.22 -5.68
C ILE A 239 1.49 29.73 -5.45
N CYS A 240 1.15 29.19 -4.27
CA CYS A 240 1.35 27.77 -3.94
C CYS A 240 0.05 26.93 -3.94
N SER A 241 -0.97 27.41 -4.66
CA SER A 241 -2.29 26.79 -4.85
C SER A 241 -3.22 26.64 -3.63
N ILE A 242 -2.78 26.97 -2.41
CA ILE A 242 -3.59 26.82 -1.19
C ILE A 242 -4.33 28.13 -0.86
N VAL A 243 -5.64 28.03 -0.65
CA VAL A 243 -6.52 29.16 -0.30
C VAL A 243 -7.51 28.73 0.78
N TYR A 244 -7.73 29.58 1.78
CA TYR A 244 -8.77 29.44 2.79
C TYR A 244 -9.89 30.46 2.57
N PHE A 245 -11.14 30.02 2.76
CA PHE A 245 -12.33 30.85 2.82
C PHE A 245 -12.96 30.79 4.22
N SER A 246 -13.27 31.96 4.76
CA SER A 246 -14.03 32.10 6.00
C SER A 246 -15.42 31.48 5.87
N VAL A 247 -16.02 31.07 7.00
CA VAL A 247 -17.41 30.60 7.02
C VAL A 247 -18.34 31.64 6.38
N ASN A 248 -18.20 32.92 6.74
CA ASN A 248 -19.02 34.00 6.20
C ASN A 248 -18.93 34.13 4.68
N LEU A 249 -17.74 33.96 4.11
CA LEU A 249 -17.58 33.96 2.66
C LEU A 249 -18.16 32.69 2.04
N ALA A 250 -17.94 31.52 2.63
CA ALA A 250 -18.51 30.27 2.17
C ALA A 250 -20.05 30.32 2.13
N GLU A 251 -20.70 30.92 3.14
CA GLU A 251 -22.15 31.18 3.15
C GLU A 251 -22.61 32.14 2.03
N LYS A 252 -21.79 33.12 1.67
CA LYS A 252 -22.09 33.98 0.52
C LYS A 252 -21.94 33.23 -0.81
N LEU A 253 -20.87 32.44 -0.95
CA LEU A 253 -20.55 31.68 -2.16
C LEU A 253 -21.58 30.59 -2.42
N ILE A 254 -22.04 29.88 -1.39
CA ILE A 254 -23.07 28.85 -1.57
C ILE A 254 -24.35 29.45 -2.17
N ASN A 255 -24.77 30.66 -1.79
CA ASN A 255 -25.97 31.30 -2.36
C ASN A 255 -25.88 31.56 -3.88
N PHE A 256 -24.70 31.44 -4.49
CA PHE A 256 -24.54 31.59 -5.93
C PHE A 256 -25.09 30.39 -6.72
N HIS A 257 -25.28 29.22 -6.09
CA HIS A 257 -25.82 28.01 -6.77
C HIS A 257 -27.21 28.21 -7.39
N THR A 258 -28.01 29.13 -6.88
CA THR A 258 -29.35 29.47 -7.40
C THR A 258 -29.40 30.81 -8.15
N THR A 259 -28.25 31.43 -8.43
CA THR A 259 -28.20 32.78 -8.98
C THR A 259 -27.61 32.80 -10.40
N PRO A 260 -28.40 33.07 -11.45
CA PRO A 260 -27.88 33.19 -12.80
C PRO A 260 -26.89 34.35 -12.96
N PRO A 261 -25.80 34.18 -13.73
CA PRO A 261 -25.40 32.98 -14.49
C PRO A 261 -24.49 31.99 -13.72
N LEU A 262 -24.30 32.17 -12.40
CA LEU A 262 -23.39 31.35 -11.59
C LEU A 262 -23.98 29.98 -11.20
N ASP A 263 -25.30 29.86 -11.21
CA ASP A 263 -26.02 28.58 -11.10
C ASP A 263 -25.52 27.53 -12.11
N GLY A 264 -25.19 27.97 -13.33
CA GLY A 264 -24.57 27.16 -14.39
C GLY A 264 -23.16 26.62 -14.09
N CYS A 265 -22.63 26.85 -12.88
CA CYS A 265 -21.43 26.19 -12.38
C CYS A 265 -21.72 24.96 -11.51
N THR A 266 -22.98 24.69 -11.16
CA THR A 266 -23.37 23.66 -10.19
C THR A 266 -24.23 22.58 -10.84
N TYR A 267 -24.22 21.36 -10.29
CA TYR A 267 -25.07 20.28 -10.83
C TYR A 267 -26.56 20.63 -10.76
N GLU A 268 -27.02 21.27 -9.68
CA GLU A 268 -28.43 21.69 -9.57
C GLU A 268 -28.83 22.68 -10.66
N GLY A 269 -27.97 23.64 -10.98
CA GLY A 269 -28.22 24.59 -12.06
C GLY A 269 -28.25 23.91 -13.44
N ILE A 270 -27.30 23.01 -13.71
CA ILE A 270 -27.28 22.25 -14.96
C ILE A 270 -28.53 21.35 -15.10
N ASP A 271 -28.92 20.65 -14.03
CA ASP A 271 -30.13 19.82 -14.01
C ASP A 271 -31.41 20.66 -14.16
N SER A 272 -31.37 21.92 -13.74
CA SER A 272 -32.44 22.93 -13.93
C SER A 272 -32.43 23.59 -15.32
N GLY A 273 -31.46 23.25 -16.17
CA GLY A 273 -31.35 23.76 -17.55
C GLY A 273 -30.58 25.08 -17.69
N SER A 274 -29.81 25.50 -16.68
CA SER A 274 -28.95 26.69 -16.74
C SER A 274 -27.81 26.50 -17.74
N GLN A 275 -27.34 27.61 -18.32
CA GLN A 275 -26.26 27.54 -19.31
C GLN A 275 -24.90 27.30 -18.65
N PRO A 276 -24.09 26.37 -19.20
CA PRO A 276 -22.72 26.14 -18.78
C PRO A 276 -21.87 27.39 -18.60
N ASN A 277 -21.32 27.56 -17.40
CA ASN A 277 -20.45 28.68 -17.07
C ASN A 277 -19.07 28.22 -16.58
N GLN A 278 -18.02 28.56 -17.33
CA GLN A 278 -16.63 28.25 -16.97
C GLN A 278 -16.00 29.40 -16.18
N LEU A 279 -15.56 29.12 -14.95
CA LEU A 279 -14.93 30.13 -14.07
C LEU A 279 -13.66 29.61 -13.41
N SER A 280 -12.64 30.44 -13.38
CA SER A 280 -11.36 30.24 -12.69
C SER A 280 -11.39 30.82 -11.28
N LEU A 281 -10.91 30.03 -10.30
CA LEU A 281 -10.78 30.51 -8.93
C LEU A 281 -9.85 31.73 -8.86
N TYR A 282 -8.69 31.68 -9.53
CA TYR A 282 -7.69 32.75 -9.47
C TYR A 282 -8.10 33.98 -10.30
N PHE A 283 -8.58 33.78 -11.53
CA PHE A 283 -8.82 34.88 -12.45
C PHE A 283 -10.19 35.53 -12.29
N ASP A 284 -11.18 34.82 -11.74
CA ASP A 284 -12.55 35.33 -11.60
C ASP A 284 -12.94 35.63 -10.15
N PHE A 285 -12.59 34.78 -9.19
CA PHE A 285 -12.94 34.99 -7.77
C PHE A 285 -11.88 35.80 -7.03
N LEU A 286 -10.64 35.32 -6.99
CA LEU A 286 -9.58 35.95 -6.21
C LEU A 286 -9.19 37.32 -6.77
N LEU A 287 -9.05 37.43 -8.10
CA LEU A 287 -8.73 38.70 -8.74
C LEU A 287 -9.83 39.77 -8.54
N ALA A 288 -11.10 39.36 -8.42
CA ALA A 288 -12.20 40.28 -8.11
C ALA A 288 -12.16 40.81 -6.67
N ALA A 289 -11.47 40.12 -5.75
CA ALA A 289 -11.30 40.55 -4.36
C ALA A 289 -10.03 41.41 -4.14
N CYS A 290 -9.21 41.61 -5.18
CA CYS A 290 -7.99 42.41 -5.11
C CYS A 290 -8.28 43.91 -5.10
N ILE A 291 -7.46 44.69 -4.37
CA ILE A 291 -7.71 46.11 -4.10
C ILE A 291 -7.31 47.03 -5.27
N ASP A 292 -6.21 46.71 -5.98
CA ASP A 292 -5.63 47.57 -7.02
C ASP A 292 -6.01 47.16 -8.44
N VAL A 293 -6.99 46.28 -8.58
CA VAL A 293 -7.50 45.86 -9.87
C VAL A 293 -8.64 46.80 -10.26
N THR A 294 -8.64 47.30 -11.49
CA THR A 294 -9.80 48.03 -12.03
C THR A 294 -10.77 47.07 -12.70
N PHE A 295 -12.07 47.42 -12.75
CA PHE A 295 -13.06 46.60 -13.43
C PHE A 295 -12.70 46.28 -14.89
N ASN A 296 -12.09 47.23 -15.61
CA ASN A 296 -11.61 47.02 -16.98
C ASN A 296 -10.45 46.02 -17.05
N GLN A 297 -9.49 46.09 -16.12
CA GLN A 297 -8.39 45.12 -16.03
C GLN A 297 -8.93 43.73 -15.71
N TYR A 298 -9.88 43.62 -14.77
CA TYR A 298 -10.54 42.38 -14.40
C TYR A 298 -11.34 41.75 -15.56
N LEU A 299 -12.10 42.54 -16.32
CA LEU A 299 -12.78 42.03 -17.52
C LEU A 299 -11.79 41.57 -18.60
N SER A 300 -10.65 42.24 -18.71
CA SER A 300 -9.60 41.88 -19.67
C SER A 300 -8.74 40.67 -19.25
N SER A 301 -8.87 40.20 -18.00
CA SER A 301 -8.05 39.13 -17.45
C SER A 301 -8.33 37.78 -18.15
N HIS A 302 -7.25 37.14 -18.59
CA HIS A 302 -7.08 35.73 -19.01
C HIS A 302 -8.22 34.98 -19.74
N HIS A 303 -8.99 35.65 -20.60
CA HIS A 303 -9.83 35.01 -21.62
C HIS A 303 -9.83 35.84 -22.91
N GLN A 304 -8.73 35.82 -23.67
CA GLN A 304 -8.67 36.52 -24.97
C GLN A 304 -9.50 35.81 -26.06
N ASN A 305 -9.79 34.51 -25.92
CA ASN A 305 -10.37 33.70 -26.99
C ASN A 305 -11.84 33.25 -26.78
N GLN A 306 -12.50 33.62 -25.68
CA GLN A 306 -13.92 33.29 -25.42
C GLN A 306 -14.61 34.43 -24.64
N ARG A 307 -14.65 35.64 -25.22
CA ARG A 307 -15.49 36.71 -24.69
C ARG A 307 -16.93 36.46 -25.14
N ASN A 308 -17.67 35.73 -24.32
CA ASN A 308 -19.11 35.52 -24.51
C ASN A 308 -19.87 36.39 -23.50
N ASP A 309 -21.10 36.81 -23.83
CA ASP A 309 -21.91 37.68 -22.97
C ASP A 309 -22.12 37.09 -21.56
N LEU A 310 -22.24 35.76 -21.45
CA LEU A 310 -22.29 35.01 -20.20
C LEU A 310 -21.09 35.31 -19.29
N THR A 311 -19.87 35.20 -19.80
CA THR A 311 -18.64 35.42 -19.01
C THR A 311 -18.56 36.84 -18.47
N ILE A 312 -19.01 37.82 -19.26
CA ILE A 312 -19.07 39.22 -18.83
C ILE A 312 -20.11 39.40 -17.71
N GLN A 313 -21.28 38.77 -17.82
CA GLN A 313 -22.30 38.81 -16.78
C GLN A 313 -21.82 38.17 -15.48
N SER A 314 -21.19 36.99 -15.55
CA SER A 314 -20.60 36.27 -14.41
C SER A 314 -19.55 37.13 -13.70
N LYS A 315 -18.59 37.67 -14.46
CA LYS A 315 -17.54 38.55 -13.95
C LYS A 315 -18.13 39.81 -13.31
N THR A 316 -19.10 40.45 -13.96
CA THR A 316 -19.78 41.64 -13.40
C THR A 316 -20.46 41.32 -12.07
N PHE A 317 -21.14 40.17 -12.00
CA PHE A 317 -21.79 39.73 -10.77
C PHE A 317 -20.77 39.50 -9.65
N LEU A 318 -19.69 38.74 -9.92
CA LEU A 318 -18.63 38.47 -8.94
C LEU A 318 -17.96 39.76 -8.47
N TRP A 319 -17.64 40.67 -9.39
CA TRP A 319 -17.07 41.97 -9.06
C TRP A 319 -17.94 42.75 -8.07
N ASN A 320 -19.25 42.82 -8.33
CA ASN A 320 -20.18 43.55 -7.47
C ASN A 320 -20.35 42.94 -6.07
N HIS A 321 -20.05 41.64 -5.91
CA HIS A 321 -20.20 40.93 -4.63
C HIS A 321 -18.89 40.80 -3.86
N LEU A 322 -17.74 40.77 -4.54
CA LEU A 322 -16.44 40.56 -3.93
C LEU A 322 -15.61 41.85 -3.80
N ASN A 323 -15.59 42.70 -4.83
CA ASN A 323 -14.72 43.87 -4.84
C ASN A 323 -15.14 44.88 -3.76
N GLY A 324 -14.19 45.26 -2.90
CA GLY A 324 -14.42 46.17 -1.78
C GLY A 324 -15.32 45.63 -0.66
N LYS A 325 -15.77 44.37 -0.74
CA LYS A 325 -16.66 43.70 0.23
C LYS A 325 -16.05 42.46 0.89
N THR A 326 -14.92 42.00 0.36
CA THR A 326 -14.21 40.79 0.79
C THR A 326 -12.79 41.16 1.17
N LYS A 327 -12.36 40.84 2.39
CA LYS A 327 -10.96 41.05 2.80
C LYS A 327 -10.09 39.89 2.32
N PHE A 328 -9.19 40.17 1.38
CA PHE A 328 -8.26 39.17 0.84
C PHE A 328 -6.83 39.41 1.35
N THR A 329 -6.32 38.47 2.16
CA THR A 329 -4.96 38.50 2.70
C THR A 329 -4.10 37.32 2.20
N CYS A 330 -2.78 37.45 2.34
CA CYS A 330 -1.81 36.41 1.99
C CYS A 330 -0.84 36.13 3.14
N GLY A 331 -0.66 34.85 3.48
CA GLY A 331 0.36 34.35 4.39
C GLY A 331 1.56 33.81 3.62
N ILE A 332 2.76 34.25 4.00
CA ILE A 332 4.01 33.77 3.38
C ILE A 332 4.55 32.60 4.20
N LEU A 333 4.74 31.46 3.53
CA LEU A 333 5.32 30.26 4.13
C LEU A 333 6.81 30.47 4.46
N PRO A 334 7.35 29.78 5.49
CA PRO A 334 8.76 29.88 5.84
C PRO A 334 9.69 29.59 4.64
N HIS A 335 10.86 30.23 4.62
CA HIS A 335 11.84 30.14 3.52
C HIS A 335 12.34 28.72 3.21
N SER A 336 12.13 27.75 4.09
CA SER A 336 12.45 26.34 3.86
C SER A 336 11.40 25.62 3.01
N CYS A 337 10.22 26.21 2.81
CA CYS A 337 9.14 25.59 2.05
C CYS A 337 9.33 25.83 0.55
N HIS A 338 9.76 24.79 -0.17
CA HIS A 338 9.85 24.80 -1.63
C HIS A 338 8.62 24.15 -2.26
N PHE A 339 8.00 24.89 -3.18
CA PHE A 339 6.84 24.46 -3.95
C PHE A 339 7.28 24.10 -5.36
N GLN A 340 7.09 22.84 -5.76
CA GLN A 340 7.42 22.40 -7.11
C GLN A 340 6.17 21.87 -7.81
N TYR A 341 5.82 22.49 -8.93
CA TYR A 341 4.88 21.87 -9.87
C TYR A 341 5.54 20.64 -10.49
N ILE A 342 4.84 19.51 -10.45
CA ILE A 342 5.23 18.32 -11.22
C ILE A 342 5.04 18.70 -12.70
N ASP A 343 6.08 19.20 -13.36
CA ASP A 343 5.96 19.74 -14.71
C ASP A 343 5.92 18.64 -15.79
N SER A 344 5.83 19.06 -17.05
CA SER A 344 5.87 18.17 -18.20
C SER A 344 7.26 17.60 -18.51
N ARG A 345 8.29 17.81 -17.67
CA ARG A 345 9.65 17.26 -17.87
C ARG A 345 9.95 16.07 -16.95
N TRP A 346 8.92 15.52 -16.31
CA TRP A 346 9.00 14.25 -15.58
C TRP A 346 9.48 13.11 -16.50
N PRO A 347 10.59 12.42 -16.16
CA PRO A 347 10.65 11.60 -14.94
C PRO A 347 11.94 11.77 -14.12
N TYR A 348 12.55 12.95 -14.10
CA TYR A 348 13.76 13.22 -13.30
C TYR A 348 13.48 13.36 -11.78
N LEU A 349 13.05 12.27 -11.14
CA LEU A 349 13.12 12.12 -9.67
C LEU A 349 14.54 11.80 -9.16
N ASN A 350 15.52 11.70 -10.05
CA ASN A 350 16.93 11.47 -9.71
C ASN A 350 17.72 12.78 -9.51
N ASP A 351 17.06 13.95 -9.47
CA ASP A 351 17.77 15.17 -9.07
C ASP A 351 18.09 15.08 -7.57
N ASN A 352 19.37 14.82 -7.27
CA ASN A 352 19.89 14.62 -5.92
C ASN A 352 19.54 15.77 -4.96
N ASN A 353 19.17 16.93 -5.49
CA ASN A 353 18.76 18.11 -4.74
C ASN A 353 17.40 17.95 -4.02
N ILE A 354 16.53 17.05 -4.49
CA ILE A 354 15.22 16.75 -3.88
C ILE A 354 15.39 15.89 -2.60
N HIS A 355 16.49 15.12 -2.50
CA HIS A 355 16.70 14.12 -1.46
C HIS A 355 16.95 14.67 -0.03
N SER A 356 17.13 15.98 0.14
CA SER A 356 17.73 16.57 1.36
C SER A 356 16.83 17.49 2.18
N GLN A 357 15.54 17.63 1.88
CA GLN A 357 14.73 18.75 2.41
C GLN A 357 13.53 18.37 3.33
N ARG A 358 13.21 17.07 3.48
CA ARG A 358 12.17 16.58 4.40
C ARG A 358 12.73 15.54 5.36
N ASP A 359 12.52 15.75 6.66
CA ASP A 359 12.93 14.80 7.71
C ASP A 359 11.90 13.66 7.90
N ASP A 360 10.66 13.84 7.44
CA ASP A 360 9.54 12.90 7.63
C ASP A 360 9.42 11.83 6.53
N ILE A 361 10.06 12.04 5.37
CA ILE A 361 10.09 11.09 4.26
C ILE A 361 11.50 10.56 4.00
N GLN A 362 11.56 9.28 3.62
CA GLN A 362 12.79 8.65 3.17
C GLN A 362 12.67 8.27 1.70
N TRP A 363 13.64 8.72 0.91
CA TRP A 363 13.81 8.30 -0.48
C TRP A 363 14.26 6.85 -0.58
N LEU A 364 13.52 6.06 -1.35
CA LEU A 364 13.81 4.67 -1.63
C LEU A 364 13.74 4.42 -3.13
N PRO A 365 14.89 4.30 -3.82
CA PRO A 365 14.92 4.02 -5.25
C PRO A 365 14.24 2.71 -5.61
N ILE A 366 14.27 1.71 -4.73
CA ILE A 366 13.62 0.42 -4.93
C ILE A 366 12.61 0.20 -3.81
N GLN A 367 11.33 0.14 -4.16
CA GLN A 367 10.25 -0.05 -3.21
C GLN A 367 9.22 -1.05 -3.72
N HIS A 368 8.80 -1.95 -2.84
CA HIS A 368 7.77 -2.96 -3.14
C HIS A 368 7.95 -3.67 -4.49
N SER A 369 9.20 -4.01 -4.86
CA SER A 369 9.51 -4.68 -6.13
C SER A 369 10.24 -6.00 -5.93
N ILE A 370 10.19 -6.88 -6.93
CA ILE A 370 10.92 -8.17 -6.99
C ILE A 370 11.93 -8.07 -8.13
N ILE A 371 13.20 -8.15 -7.76
CA ILE A 371 14.35 -7.87 -8.64
C ILE A 371 15.48 -8.81 -8.26
N ASP A 372 16.19 -9.36 -9.24
CA ASP A 372 17.47 -10.01 -8.99
C ASP A 372 18.53 -8.97 -8.56
N LYS A 373 19.14 -9.21 -7.40
CA LYS A 373 20.19 -8.36 -6.82
C LYS A 373 21.41 -8.21 -7.74
N THR A 374 21.64 -9.15 -8.65
CA THR A 374 22.75 -9.04 -9.62
C THR A 374 22.59 -7.88 -10.60
N GLN A 375 21.35 -7.45 -10.86
CA GLN A 375 21.01 -6.38 -11.80
C GLN A 375 21.06 -4.97 -11.19
N ILE A 376 21.21 -4.84 -9.86
CA ILE A 376 21.29 -3.55 -9.14
C ILE A 376 22.64 -2.81 -9.40
N LYS A 377 23.48 -3.32 -10.31
CA LYS A 377 24.79 -2.73 -10.61
C LYS A 377 24.72 -1.44 -11.44
N SER A 378 23.58 -1.09 -12.02
CA SER A 378 23.41 0.15 -12.79
C SER A 378 23.30 1.37 -11.88
N GLN A 379 23.85 2.50 -12.33
CA GLN A 379 23.82 3.76 -11.59
C GLN A 379 22.41 4.37 -11.70
N ASN A 380 21.83 4.74 -10.54
CA ASN A 380 20.57 5.46 -10.35
C ASN A 380 19.29 4.78 -10.91
N LEU A 381 18.85 3.68 -10.29
CA LEU A 381 17.57 3.03 -10.62
C LEU A 381 16.40 3.60 -9.80
N SER A 382 15.21 3.67 -10.38
CA SER A 382 13.94 3.87 -9.64
C SER A 382 12.94 2.77 -10.01
N ILE A 383 12.75 1.76 -9.14
CA ILE A 383 11.91 0.59 -9.40
C ILE A 383 10.85 0.42 -8.30
N ILE A 384 9.60 0.73 -8.64
CA ILE A 384 8.48 0.75 -7.70
C ILE A 384 7.38 -0.19 -8.17
N ASN A 385 6.84 -0.98 -7.25
CA ASN A 385 5.69 -1.86 -7.49
C ASN A 385 5.84 -2.72 -8.75
N SER A 386 7.04 -3.28 -8.97
CA SER A 386 7.36 -3.93 -10.23
C SER A 386 7.97 -5.31 -10.04
N ILE A 387 7.73 -6.20 -11.00
CA ILE A 387 8.33 -7.54 -11.07
C ILE A 387 9.29 -7.55 -12.26
N MET A 388 10.52 -7.97 -12.02
CA MET A 388 11.53 -8.11 -13.06
C MET A 388 12.17 -9.48 -12.96
N ASN A 389 12.26 -10.16 -14.09
CA ASN A 389 12.86 -11.48 -14.17
C ASN A 389 14.38 -11.42 -14.44
N ASP A 390 15.06 -12.53 -14.18
CA ASP A 390 16.52 -12.64 -14.07
C ASP A 390 17.30 -12.32 -15.37
N GLU A 391 16.67 -12.40 -16.54
CA GLU A 391 17.32 -12.20 -17.85
C GLU A 391 17.12 -10.78 -18.44
N CYS A 392 16.55 -9.84 -17.68
CA CYS A 392 16.42 -8.45 -18.12
C CYS A 392 17.78 -7.69 -18.10
N HIS A 393 18.00 -6.83 -19.10
CA HIS A 393 19.17 -5.95 -19.18
C HIS A 393 18.80 -4.50 -19.00
N LEU A 394 19.38 -3.83 -17.99
CA LEU A 394 19.10 -2.43 -17.65
C LEU A 394 20.30 -1.53 -17.99
N GLY A 395 20.02 -0.44 -18.72
CA GLY A 395 20.91 0.70 -18.86
C GLY A 395 21.03 1.52 -17.57
N LYS A 396 21.68 2.69 -17.66
CA LYS A 396 21.82 3.68 -16.58
C LYS A 396 20.57 4.53 -16.45
N ASN A 397 20.29 5.06 -15.24
CA ASN A 397 19.19 6.00 -14.99
C ASN A 397 17.79 5.47 -15.40
N VAL A 398 17.51 4.19 -15.18
CA VAL A 398 16.25 3.56 -15.60
C VAL A 398 15.18 3.68 -14.52
N THR A 399 13.95 4.04 -14.93
CA THR A 399 12.76 4.11 -14.07
C THR A 399 11.72 3.08 -14.50
N ILE A 400 11.27 2.23 -13.58
CA ILE A 400 10.26 1.17 -13.83
C ILE A 400 9.21 1.23 -12.73
N HIS A 401 8.02 1.73 -13.05
CA HIS A 401 6.92 1.87 -12.08
C HIS A 401 5.71 1.04 -12.49
N ASN A 402 5.10 0.36 -11.51
CA ASN A 402 3.87 -0.40 -11.69
C ASN A 402 3.91 -1.39 -12.87
N SER A 403 5.02 -2.08 -13.11
CA SER A 403 5.25 -2.84 -14.35
C SER A 403 5.71 -4.27 -14.12
N ILE A 404 5.44 -5.15 -15.09
CA ILE A 404 5.99 -6.51 -15.15
C ILE A 404 6.93 -6.61 -16.35
N VAL A 405 8.19 -6.96 -16.12
CA VAL A 405 9.24 -7.01 -17.15
C VAL A 405 9.77 -8.46 -17.27
N GLY A 406 9.55 -9.06 -18.44
CA GLY A 406 9.92 -10.45 -18.73
C GLY A 406 11.40 -10.69 -19.05
N ASN A 407 11.73 -11.94 -19.41
CA ASN A 407 13.10 -12.45 -19.55
C ASN A 407 13.89 -11.86 -20.74
N HIS A 408 13.25 -11.30 -21.76
CA HIS A 408 13.92 -10.87 -22.99
C HIS A 408 13.73 -9.39 -23.29
N VAL A 409 13.76 -8.57 -22.23
CA VAL A 409 13.63 -7.11 -22.32
C VAL A 409 14.98 -6.44 -22.03
N THR A 410 15.45 -5.62 -22.97
CA THR A 410 16.65 -4.77 -22.83
C THR A 410 16.24 -3.30 -22.84
N LEU A 411 16.61 -2.57 -21.79
CA LEU A 411 16.29 -1.16 -21.61
C LEU A 411 17.54 -0.30 -21.82
N GLY A 412 17.47 0.66 -22.74
CA GLY A 412 18.53 1.64 -22.95
C GLY A 412 18.73 2.59 -21.77
N ASP A 413 19.77 3.42 -21.86
CA ASP A 413 20.06 4.45 -20.85
C ASP A 413 18.91 5.49 -20.80
N ASN A 414 18.68 6.02 -19.60
CA ASN A 414 17.64 6.99 -19.25
C ASN A 414 16.19 6.53 -19.53
N CYS A 415 15.90 5.25 -19.77
CA CYS A 415 14.52 4.82 -20.08
C CYS A 415 13.55 4.93 -18.89
N CYS A 416 12.29 5.27 -19.18
CA CYS A 416 11.18 5.21 -18.23
C CYS A 416 10.06 4.28 -18.73
N ILE A 417 9.65 3.34 -17.88
CA ILE A 417 8.56 2.41 -18.15
C ILE A 417 7.49 2.53 -17.07
N LYS A 418 6.23 2.63 -17.49
CA LYS A 418 5.08 2.77 -16.60
C LYS A 418 3.92 1.87 -16.98
N SER A 419 3.37 1.16 -15.99
CA SER A 419 2.13 0.40 -16.11
C SER A 419 2.12 -0.71 -17.17
N VAL A 420 3.28 -1.16 -17.64
CA VAL A 420 3.36 -2.16 -18.72
C VAL A 420 3.31 -3.59 -18.19
N ASP A 421 2.83 -4.51 -19.02
CA ASP A 421 2.98 -5.94 -18.80
C ASP A 421 3.71 -6.57 -19.99
N PHE A 422 5.01 -6.79 -19.82
CA PHE A 422 5.90 -7.43 -20.77
C PHE A 422 6.24 -8.86 -20.34
N SER A 423 5.32 -9.54 -19.64
CA SER A 423 5.57 -10.90 -19.15
C SER A 423 5.40 -12.01 -20.19
N LYS A 424 4.99 -11.68 -21.43
CA LYS A 424 4.79 -12.69 -22.49
C LYS A 424 6.12 -13.33 -22.86
N GLU A 425 6.19 -14.66 -22.81
CA GLU A 425 7.44 -15.42 -23.03
C GLU A 425 8.06 -15.19 -24.42
N ASP A 426 7.22 -15.03 -25.46
CA ASP A 426 7.67 -14.81 -26.84
C ASP A 426 8.09 -13.34 -27.14
N LEU A 427 8.02 -12.44 -26.16
CA LEU A 427 8.32 -11.02 -26.37
C LEU A 427 9.82 -10.74 -26.21
N HIS A 428 10.49 -10.47 -27.33
CA HIS A 428 11.85 -9.93 -27.37
C HIS A 428 11.81 -8.42 -27.62
N LEU A 429 12.13 -7.60 -26.61
CA LEU A 429 11.98 -6.15 -26.69
C LEU A 429 13.30 -5.44 -26.36
N THR A 430 13.76 -4.56 -27.25
CA THR A 430 14.93 -3.70 -27.02
C THR A 430 14.52 -2.25 -27.14
N LEU A 431 14.46 -1.54 -26.01
CA LEU A 431 14.13 -0.13 -25.98
C LEU A 431 15.40 0.72 -26.20
N PRO A 432 15.33 1.76 -27.07
CA PRO A 432 16.42 2.70 -27.28
C PRO A 432 16.59 3.63 -26.07
N CYS A 433 17.69 4.38 -26.01
CA CYS A 433 17.92 5.36 -24.94
C CYS A 433 16.93 6.54 -25.01
N ASP A 434 16.77 7.22 -23.88
CA ASP A 434 16.05 8.50 -23.75
C ASP A 434 14.56 8.44 -24.13
N VAL A 435 13.88 7.32 -23.87
CA VAL A 435 12.44 7.13 -24.15
C VAL A 435 11.60 6.85 -22.91
N ILE A 436 10.33 7.25 -23.00
CA ILE A 436 9.27 6.94 -22.04
C ILE A 436 8.26 6.03 -22.72
N ILE A 437 7.98 4.88 -22.12
CA ILE A 437 6.92 3.96 -22.55
C ILE A 437 5.92 3.78 -21.43
N GLN A 438 4.64 3.86 -21.80
CA GLN A 438 3.54 3.61 -20.88
C GLN A 438 2.43 2.82 -21.57
N ARG A 439 1.79 1.94 -20.81
CA ARG A 439 0.53 1.30 -21.20
C ARG A 439 -0.62 2.06 -20.56
N ILE A 440 -1.64 2.37 -21.35
CA ILE A 440 -2.87 3.01 -20.91
C ILE A 440 -4.06 2.14 -21.32
N ILE A 441 -4.92 1.81 -20.36
CA ILE A 441 -6.17 1.09 -20.63
C ILE A 441 -7.21 2.11 -21.08
N LEU A 442 -7.71 1.96 -22.30
CA LEU A 442 -8.74 2.82 -22.89
C LEU A 442 -10.13 2.23 -22.76
N LEU A 443 -11.12 3.10 -22.54
CA LEU A 443 -12.53 2.77 -22.68
C LEU A 443 -13.07 3.29 -24.02
N LEU A 444 -13.41 2.39 -24.94
CA LEU A 444 -13.85 2.74 -26.30
C LEU A 444 -15.28 3.30 -26.35
N GLN A 445 -16.19 2.71 -25.59
CA GLN A 445 -17.59 3.14 -25.48
C GLN A 445 -18.11 2.92 -24.07
N LYS A 446 -18.78 3.94 -23.53
CA LYS A 446 -19.56 3.86 -22.28
C LYS A 446 -20.88 3.14 -22.57
N THR A 447 -20.90 1.81 -22.47
CA THR A 447 -22.15 1.02 -22.52
C THR A 447 -22.48 0.48 -21.13
N ASN A 448 -23.77 0.29 -20.84
CA ASN A 448 -24.24 -0.31 -19.58
C ASN A 448 -23.94 -1.82 -19.46
N GLU A 449 -23.32 -2.43 -20.48
CA GLU A 449 -23.03 -3.87 -20.54
C GLU A 449 -21.53 -4.15 -20.32
N THR A 450 -21.26 -5.13 -19.47
CA THR A 450 -19.95 -5.46 -18.89
C THR A 450 -18.98 -6.23 -19.82
N SER A 451 -19.05 -6.09 -21.14
CA SER A 451 -18.19 -6.87 -22.06
C SER A 451 -17.35 -6.02 -23.03
N ASN A 452 -16.03 -6.25 -22.98
CA ASN A 452 -15.01 -6.08 -24.03
C ASN A 452 -14.77 -4.72 -24.72
N ASN A 453 -15.30 -3.60 -24.23
CA ASN A 453 -14.99 -2.27 -24.81
C ASN A 453 -13.66 -1.65 -24.34
N ARG A 454 -12.68 -2.45 -23.90
CA ARG A 454 -11.39 -1.96 -23.39
C ARG A 454 -10.23 -2.40 -24.26
N LEU A 455 -9.26 -1.50 -24.44
CA LEU A 455 -8.04 -1.78 -25.20
C LEU A 455 -6.81 -1.29 -24.43
N ASP A 456 -5.75 -2.08 -24.46
CA ASP A 456 -4.43 -1.63 -24.06
C ASP A 456 -3.80 -0.85 -25.20
N VAL A 457 -3.45 0.41 -24.95
CA VAL A 457 -2.69 1.23 -25.88
C VAL A 457 -1.36 1.59 -25.26
N TYR A 458 -0.31 1.43 -26.04
CA TYR A 458 1.04 1.76 -25.62
C TYR A 458 1.47 3.06 -26.29
N THR A 459 2.00 3.98 -25.51
CA THR A 459 2.56 5.23 -26.03
C THR A 459 4.05 5.26 -25.81
N ILE A 460 4.77 5.82 -26.78
CA ILE A 460 6.20 6.09 -26.73
C ILE A 460 6.47 7.57 -27.00
N ILE A 461 7.29 8.19 -26.16
CA ILE A 461 7.65 9.62 -26.22
C ILE A 461 9.15 9.76 -25.90
N GLY A 462 9.85 10.70 -26.53
CA GLY A 462 11.23 11.04 -26.16
C GLY A 462 11.26 11.87 -24.88
N ILE A 463 12.25 11.65 -24.02
CA ILE A 463 12.39 12.38 -22.74
C ILE A 463 12.58 13.89 -22.94
N HIS A 464 13.13 14.30 -24.08
CA HIS A 464 13.35 15.71 -24.42
C HIS A 464 12.21 16.32 -25.22
N ASP A 465 11.18 15.53 -25.56
CA ASP A 465 10.03 16.04 -26.29
C ASP A 465 9.13 16.87 -25.37
N ASN A 466 8.80 18.08 -25.81
CA ASN A 466 7.76 18.89 -25.18
C ASN A 466 6.42 18.65 -25.89
N VAL A 467 5.52 17.91 -25.23
CA VAL A 467 4.23 17.51 -25.81
C VAL A 467 3.32 18.67 -26.19
N ASP A 468 3.45 19.80 -25.49
CA ASP A 468 2.65 21.01 -25.70
C ASP A 468 3.30 21.99 -26.69
N CYS A 469 4.51 21.70 -27.16
CA CYS A 469 5.22 22.56 -28.11
C CYS A 469 4.49 22.61 -29.45
N LEU A 470 4.29 23.82 -29.97
CA LEU A 470 3.70 24.02 -31.29
C LEU A 470 4.64 23.51 -32.38
N PHE A 471 4.07 22.88 -33.41
CA PHE A 471 4.79 22.38 -34.57
C PHE A 471 5.60 23.46 -35.31
N THR A 472 5.16 24.71 -35.25
CA THR A 472 5.85 25.86 -35.86
C THR A 472 7.09 26.33 -35.10
N ASN A 473 7.35 25.77 -33.91
CA ASN A 473 8.50 26.10 -33.10
C ASN A 473 9.73 25.30 -33.57
N ASP A 474 10.88 25.98 -33.71
CA ASP A 474 12.15 25.35 -34.11
C ASP A 474 12.60 24.24 -33.15
N ASN A 475 12.14 24.27 -31.89
CA ASN A 475 12.42 23.25 -30.88
C ASN A 475 11.43 22.08 -30.88
N PHE A 476 10.56 21.96 -31.88
CA PHE A 476 9.62 20.84 -31.97
C PHE A 476 10.35 19.52 -32.30
N THR A 477 10.18 18.52 -31.44
CA THR A 477 10.79 17.19 -31.60
C THR A 477 9.77 16.07 -31.45
N ILE A 478 10.06 14.95 -32.10
CA ILE A 478 9.34 13.68 -31.94
C ILE A 478 10.39 12.58 -31.72
N LEU A 479 10.30 11.86 -30.61
CA LEU A 479 11.27 10.85 -30.18
C LEU A 479 12.69 11.42 -30.11
N ASN A 480 12.84 12.63 -29.55
CA ASN A 480 14.10 13.39 -29.43
C ASN A 480 14.73 13.78 -30.78
N MET A 481 14.01 13.66 -31.90
CA MET A 481 14.48 14.03 -33.23
C MET A 481 13.76 15.28 -33.71
N SER A 482 14.49 16.19 -34.38
CA SER A 482 13.86 17.29 -35.12
C SER A 482 12.89 16.75 -36.17
N TRP A 483 11.90 17.55 -36.53
CA TRP A 483 10.91 17.18 -37.55
C TRP A 483 11.55 16.68 -38.85
N ASP A 484 12.57 17.38 -39.37
CA ASP A 484 13.23 17.00 -40.63
C ASP A 484 13.88 15.62 -40.55
N LYS A 485 14.57 15.34 -39.44
CA LYS A 485 15.23 14.04 -39.21
C LYS A 485 14.19 12.93 -39.03
N PHE A 486 13.13 13.19 -38.26
CA PHE A 486 12.05 12.24 -38.06
C PHE A 486 11.37 11.89 -39.39
N LYS A 487 11.12 12.89 -40.24
CA LYS A 487 10.54 12.72 -41.56
C LYS A 487 11.45 11.93 -42.50
N GLU A 488 12.74 12.25 -42.56
CA GLU A 488 13.72 11.54 -43.39
C GLU A 488 13.80 10.05 -43.00
N GLN A 489 13.85 9.77 -41.71
CA GLN A 489 13.95 8.41 -41.18
C GLN A 489 12.66 7.61 -41.39
N THR A 490 11.51 8.16 -40.98
CA THR A 490 10.25 7.41 -40.95
C THR A 490 9.45 7.49 -42.23
N GLY A 491 9.67 8.51 -43.07
CA GLY A 491 8.88 8.84 -44.26
C GLY A 491 7.43 9.21 -43.97
N ILE A 492 7.14 9.67 -42.75
CA ILE A 492 5.84 10.20 -42.32
C ILE A 492 5.72 11.65 -42.78
N ASP A 493 4.58 12.02 -43.33
CA ASP A 493 4.26 13.41 -43.67
C ASP A 493 3.35 14.05 -42.61
N VAL A 494 3.29 15.38 -42.61
CA VAL A 494 2.45 16.17 -41.70
C VAL A 494 0.98 15.70 -41.70
N TRP A 495 0.47 15.33 -42.88
CA TRP A 495 -0.91 14.89 -43.09
C TRP A 495 -1.22 13.54 -42.42
N ASP A 496 -0.20 12.71 -42.22
CA ASP A 496 -0.39 11.42 -41.56
C ASP A 496 -0.62 11.60 -40.05
N LEU A 497 -0.12 12.69 -39.46
CA LEU A 497 -0.20 12.97 -38.01
C LEU A 497 -1.39 13.85 -37.62
N TRP A 498 -1.75 14.80 -38.48
CA TRP A 498 -2.85 15.74 -38.21
C TRP A 498 -3.84 15.78 -39.39
N PRO A 499 -4.61 14.69 -39.61
CA PRO A 499 -5.55 14.62 -40.72
C PRO A 499 -6.62 15.72 -40.68
N ASP A 500 -7.00 16.17 -39.48
CA ASP A 500 -8.08 17.15 -39.24
C ASP A 500 -7.60 18.61 -39.14
N LEU A 501 -6.30 18.87 -39.02
CA LEU A 501 -5.74 20.22 -38.84
C LEU A 501 -4.95 20.68 -40.06
N GLN A 502 -5.39 20.32 -41.27
CA GLN A 502 -4.65 20.56 -42.52
C GLN A 502 -4.31 22.03 -42.79
N ASN A 503 -5.16 22.95 -42.35
CA ASN A 503 -5.01 24.39 -42.58
C ASN A 503 -4.70 25.19 -41.31
N ASP A 504 -4.52 24.53 -40.16
CA ASP A 504 -4.37 25.20 -38.86
C ASP A 504 -3.06 24.76 -38.19
N SER A 505 -1.94 25.31 -38.68
CA SER A 505 -0.60 25.02 -38.15
C SER A 505 -0.41 25.54 -36.71
N GLU A 506 -1.20 26.52 -36.29
CA GLU A 506 -1.10 27.16 -34.98
C GLU A 506 -1.68 26.30 -33.84
N ARG A 507 -2.31 25.17 -34.17
CA ARG A 507 -2.86 24.22 -33.18
C ARG A 507 -2.16 22.87 -33.15
N ARG A 508 -1.21 22.62 -34.05
CA ARG A 508 -0.51 21.33 -34.13
C ARG A 508 0.51 21.22 -33.00
N THR A 509 0.37 20.18 -32.20
CA THR A 509 1.27 19.84 -31.08
C THR A 509 1.56 18.35 -31.12
N LEU A 510 2.57 17.90 -30.38
CA LEU A 510 2.83 16.47 -30.25
C LEU A 510 1.68 15.79 -29.49
N ALA A 511 1.06 16.47 -28.52
CA ALA A 511 -0.07 15.97 -27.75
C ALA A 511 -1.30 15.62 -28.61
N ASN A 512 -1.55 16.33 -29.72
CA ASN A 512 -2.66 16.05 -30.64
C ASN A 512 -2.25 15.37 -31.96
N ALA A 513 -1.00 14.89 -32.06
CA ALA A 513 -0.53 14.10 -33.21
C ALA A 513 -1.01 12.65 -33.12
N HIS A 514 -1.58 12.12 -34.20
CA HIS A 514 -2.09 10.74 -34.29
C HIS A 514 -0.95 9.72 -34.48
N LEU A 515 -0.19 9.50 -33.42
CA LEU A 515 1.01 8.67 -33.43
C LEU A 515 0.77 7.21 -33.10
N TYR A 516 -0.21 6.91 -32.25
CA TYR A 516 -0.28 5.64 -31.54
C TYR A 516 -1.32 4.70 -32.16
N PRO A 517 -0.91 3.57 -32.77
CA PRO A 517 -1.83 2.56 -33.30
C PRO A 517 -2.65 1.90 -32.19
N VAL A 518 -3.93 1.64 -32.47
CA VAL A 518 -4.88 1.04 -31.53
C VAL A 518 -5.51 -0.24 -32.08
N LEU A 519 -5.77 -0.31 -33.39
CA LEU A 519 -6.28 -1.50 -34.06
C LEU A 519 -5.63 -1.70 -35.43
N HIS A 520 -5.24 -2.95 -35.71
CA HIS A 520 -4.79 -3.41 -37.02
C HIS A 520 -5.82 -4.37 -37.60
N LEU A 521 -6.19 -4.17 -38.87
CA LEU A 521 -7.14 -5.04 -39.57
C LEU A 521 -6.59 -6.48 -39.74
N ASP A 522 -5.26 -6.63 -39.82
CA ASP A 522 -4.56 -7.91 -39.89
C ASP A 522 -4.02 -8.32 -38.51
N SER A 523 -4.66 -9.31 -37.89
CA SER A 523 -4.57 -9.67 -36.47
C SER A 523 -3.30 -10.42 -36.02
N MET A 524 -2.20 -10.32 -36.75
CA MET A 524 -0.90 -10.91 -36.38
C MET A 524 0.09 -9.78 -36.06
N SER A 525 -0.08 -9.10 -34.92
CA SER A 525 0.79 -7.98 -34.53
C SER A 525 1.72 -8.34 -33.38
N SER A 526 2.98 -7.92 -33.49
CA SER A 526 3.93 -7.91 -32.37
C SER A 526 4.08 -6.49 -31.84
N LEU A 527 4.20 -6.35 -30.52
CA LEU A 527 4.39 -5.06 -29.83
C LEU A 527 5.55 -4.24 -30.44
N ASN A 528 6.59 -4.92 -30.93
CA ASN A 528 7.74 -4.32 -31.61
C ASN A 528 7.37 -3.60 -32.91
N GLU A 529 6.52 -4.23 -33.72
CA GLU A 529 6.11 -3.71 -35.03
C GLU A 529 5.22 -2.48 -34.90
N ASP A 530 4.41 -2.42 -33.84
CA ASP A 530 3.47 -1.33 -33.64
C ASP A 530 4.11 -0.15 -32.87
N LEU A 531 5.09 -0.39 -31.99
CA LEU A 531 5.74 0.66 -31.17
C LEU A 531 7.15 1.07 -31.58
N LEU A 532 8.03 0.13 -31.92
CA LEU A 532 9.47 0.41 -32.09
C LEU A 532 9.89 0.61 -33.54
N TRP A 533 8.96 0.47 -34.49
CA TRP A 533 9.27 0.59 -35.91
C TRP A 533 9.82 1.98 -36.30
N PHE A 534 9.56 3.03 -35.51
CA PHE A 534 10.14 4.37 -35.74
C PHE A 534 11.67 4.36 -35.70
N PHE A 535 12.28 3.47 -34.92
CA PHE A 535 13.74 3.33 -34.81
C PHE A 535 14.34 2.43 -35.87
N ASN A 536 13.55 1.50 -36.42
CA ASN A 536 13.95 0.56 -37.48
C ASN A 536 12.91 0.53 -38.61
N PRO A 537 12.75 1.63 -39.36
CA PRO A 537 11.64 1.77 -40.30
C PRO A 537 11.84 0.90 -41.54
N THR A 538 10.78 0.19 -41.93
CA THR A 538 10.69 -0.49 -43.23
C THR A 538 9.43 -0.03 -43.96
N ASN A 539 9.40 -0.13 -45.29
CA ASN A 539 8.23 0.26 -46.08
C ASN A 539 6.97 -0.52 -45.66
N GLN A 540 7.10 -1.78 -45.29
CA GLN A 540 6.00 -2.62 -44.82
C GLN A 540 5.43 -2.10 -43.49
N LEU A 541 6.30 -1.79 -42.50
CA LEU A 541 5.87 -1.27 -41.20
C LEU A 541 5.26 0.13 -41.33
N ARG A 542 5.82 0.99 -42.19
CA ARG A 542 5.26 2.31 -42.49
C ARG A 542 3.84 2.20 -43.05
N GLN A 543 3.62 1.34 -44.05
CA GLN A 543 2.28 1.15 -44.64
C GLN A 543 1.31 0.60 -43.60
N ARG A 544 1.74 -0.41 -42.82
CA ARG A 544 0.96 -0.96 -41.71
C ARG A 544 0.54 0.12 -40.71
N TRP A 545 1.46 0.97 -40.30
CA TRP A 545 1.16 2.11 -39.40
C TRP A 545 0.17 3.09 -40.04
N LYS A 546 0.33 3.45 -41.32
CA LYS A 546 -0.60 4.34 -42.02
C LYS A 546 -2.03 3.79 -42.11
N TYR A 547 -2.18 2.48 -42.31
CA TYR A 547 -3.48 1.80 -42.39
C TYR A 547 -4.09 1.46 -41.02
N SER A 548 -3.35 1.65 -39.92
CA SER A 548 -3.87 1.42 -38.57
C SER A 548 -4.79 2.56 -38.12
N TRP A 549 -5.78 2.22 -37.29
CA TRP A 549 -6.51 3.24 -36.55
C TRP A 549 -5.61 3.79 -35.45
N ARG A 550 -5.35 5.10 -35.49
CA ARG A 550 -4.39 5.78 -34.61
C ARG A 550 -5.11 6.82 -33.77
N LEU A 551 -4.62 7.02 -32.55
CA LEU A 551 -5.08 8.06 -31.64
C LEU A 551 -3.94 9.01 -31.28
N SER A 552 -4.32 10.23 -30.89
CA SER A 552 -3.38 11.18 -30.28
C SER A 552 -3.18 10.92 -28.79
N LEU A 553 -2.13 11.49 -28.20
CA LEU A 553 -1.90 11.40 -26.75
C LEU A 553 -3.09 11.98 -25.97
N ASN A 554 -3.63 13.11 -26.43
CA ASN A 554 -4.82 13.74 -25.84
C ASN A 554 -6.04 12.82 -25.92
N ASP A 555 -6.25 12.14 -27.06
CA ASP A 555 -7.36 11.21 -27.22
C ASP A 555 -7.28 10.04 -26.26
N ILE A 556 -6.06 9.53 -26.05
CA ILE A 556 -5.76 8.41 -25.15
C ILE A 556 -6.01 8.82 -23.71
N LEU A 557 -5.41 9.92 -23.26
CA LEU A 557 -5.50 10.35 -21.86
C LEU A 557 -6.91 10.79 -21.47
N THR A 558 -7.66 11.41 -22.38
CA THR A 558 -9.06 11.80 -22.12
C THR A 558 -10.00 10.59 -22.02
N ARG A 559 -9.61 9.42 -22.55
CA ARG A 559 -10.40 8.19 -22.55
C ARG A 559 -9.80 7.08 -21.68
N ALA A 560 -8.81 7.42 -20.85
CA ALA A 560 -8.17 6.48 -19.95
C ALA A 560 -9.17 5.97 -18.90
N ASP A 561 -9.22 4.64 -18.72
CA ASP A 561 -10.00 4.00 -17.66
C ASP A 561 -9.18 4.03 -16.37
N HIS A 562 -9.24 5.14 -15.64
CA HIS A 562 -8.48 5.37 -14.40
C HIS A 562 -8.77 4.29 -13.35
N TYR A 563 -10.01 3.83 -13.27
CA TYR A 563 -10.40 2.77 -12.35
C TYR A 563 -9.65 1.47 -12.65
N LYS A 564 -9.64 1.01 -13.91
CA LYS A 564 -8.91 -0.20 -14.28
C LYS A 564 -7.41 -0.07 -14.14
N GLU A 565 -6.87 1.11 -14.36
CA GLU A 565 -5.47 1.38 -14.14
C GLU A 565 -5.09 1.27 -12.65
N ILE A 566 -5.91 1.79 -11.73
CA ILE A 566 -5.73 1.61 -10.28
C ILE A 566 -5.84 0.14 -9.89
N VAL A 567 -6.87 -0.56 -10.36
CA VAL A 567 -7.05 -1.99 -10.08
C VAL A 567 -5.85 -2.82 -10.56
N PHE A 568 -5.26 -2.46 -11.71
CA PHE A 568 -4.03 -3.10 -12.18
C PHE A 568 -2.86 -2.88 -11.22
N ARG A 569 -2.66 -1.64 -10.74
CA ARG A 569 -1.60 -1.31 -9.77
C ARG A 569 -1.77 -2.05 -8.44
N GLU A 570 -3.00 -2.13 -7.94
CA GLU A 570 -3.35 -2.86 -6.71
C GLU A 570 -3.12 -4.36 -6.86
N ASN A 571 -3.62 -4.97 -7.94
CA ASN A 571 -3.39 -6.39 -8.21
C ASN A 571 -1.90 -6.73 -8.29
N LEU A 572 -1.10 -5.86 -8.92
CA LEU A 572 0.36 -6.02 -8.97
C LEU A 572 0.99 -5.89 -7.59
N PHE A 573 0.57 -4.90 -6.79
CA PHE A 573 1.01 -4.74 -5.41
C PHE A 573 0.74 -6.00 -4.59
N HIS A 574 -0.46 -6.58 -4.67
CA HIS A 574 -0.82 -7.79 -3.95
C HIS A 574 -0.06 -9.02 -4.44
N LYS A 575 0.14 -9.17 -5.75
CA LYS A 575 0.96 -10.23 -6.34
C LYS A 575 2.40 -10.18 -5.82
N ILE A 576 2.99 -8.99 -5.76
CA ILE A 576 4.33 -8.79 -5.19
C ILE A 576 4.35 -9.08 -3.70
N ALA A 577 3.36 -8.63 -2.94
CA ALA A 577 3.25 -8.91 -1.51
C ALA A 577 3.19 -10.41 -1.24
N GLN A 578 2.32 -11.15 -1.94
CA GLN A 578 2.21 -12.61 -1.87
C GLN A 578 3.56 -13.30 -2.12
N GLN A 579 4.25 -12.94 -3.20
CA GLN A 579 5.54 -13.52 -3.55
C GLN A 579 6.63 -13.17 -2.52
N LYS A 580 6.67 -11.94 -2.01
CA LYS A 580 7.61 -11.54 -0.95
C LYS A 580 7.39 -12.30 0.35
N ILE A 581 6.13 -12.45 0.77
CA ILE A 581 5.78 -13.20 1.98
C ILE A 581 6.19 -14.67 1.82
N LEU A 582 5.88 -15.29 0.68
CA LEU A 582 6.30 -16.67 0.40
C LEU A 582 7.82 -16.81 0.33
N ASN A 583 8.52 -15.89 -0.33
CA ASN A 583 9.98 -15.90 -0.41
C ASN A 583 10.61 -15.80 0.99
N LEU A 584 10.09 -14.92 1.85
CA LEU A 584 10.53 -14.84 3.25
C LEU A 584 10.27 -16.17 3.98
N ILE A 585 9.09 -16.77 3.86
CA ILE A 585 8.79 -18.06 4.49
C ILE A 585 9.73 -19.17 3.98
N PHE A 586 9.97 -19.24 2.68
CA PHE A 586 10.86 -20.25 2.08
C PHE A 586 12.34 -20.02 2.42
N LEU A 587 12.76 -18.76 2.56
CA LEU A 587 14.10 -18.40 3.02
C LEU A 587 14.31 -18.74 4.49
N HIS A 588 13.33 -18.49 5.37
CA HIS A 588 13.37 -18.94 6.78
C HIS A 588 13.42 -20.48 6.90
N GLY A 589 12.84 -21.20 5.93
CA GLY A 589 13.01 -22.65 5.79
C GLY A 589 14.36 -23.10 5.21
N SER A 590 15.26 -22.17 4.90
CA SER A 590 16.59 -22.39 4.34
C SER A 590 17.69 -21.85 5.28
N LYS A 591 18.95 -22.23 5.09
CA LYS A 591 20.07 -21.73 5.94
C LYS A 591 20.37 -20.22 5.74
N GLN A 592 19.67 -19.52 4.84
CA GLN A 592 19.87 -18.09 4.56
C GLN A 592 18.99 -17.23 5.47
N ARG A 593 19.62 -16.36 6.24
CA ARG A 593 19.03 -15.61 7.37
C ARG A 593 18.57 -14.21 6.93
N THR A 594 17.36 -13.80 7.28
CA THR A 594 16.87 -12.41 7.18
C THR A 594 16.12 -12.01 8.45
N ASN A 595 16.22 -10.75 8.88
CA ASN A 595 15.46 -10.21 10.03
C ASN A 595 14.13 -9.55 9.59
N ASP A 596 13.75 -9.67 8.32
CA ASP A 596 12.59 -9.00 7.76
C ASP A 596 11.30 -9.71 8.16
N SER A 597 10.40 -8.99 8.83
CA SER A 597 9.07 -9.50 9.19
C SER A 597 8.09 -9.32 8.03
N TYR A 598 7.41 -10.40 7.66
CA TYR A 598 6.35 -10.35 6.66
C TYR A 598 5.00 -9.83 7.22
N LEU A 599 4.90 -9.59 8.54
CA LEU A 599 3.63 -9.23 9.19
C LEU A 599 3.07 -7.89 8.71
N ALA A 600 3.92 -6.89 8.43
CA ALA A 600 3.47 -5.59 7.92
C ALA A 600 2.80 -5.74 6.54
N LEU A 601 3.43 -6.50 5.64
CA LEU A 601 2.87 -6.82 4.32
C LEU A 601 1.60 -7.65 4.43
N LEU A 602 1.52 -8.58 5.39
CA LEU A 602 0.32 -9.38 5.62
C LEU A 602 -0.85 -8.54 6.15
N LYS A 603 -0.59 -7.67 7.13
CA LYS A 603 -1.60 -6.72 7.63
C LYS A 603 -2.13 -5.85 6.50
N GLN A 604 -1.24 -5.41 5.63
CA GLN A 604 -1.59 -4.62 4.45
C GLN A 604 -2.56 -5.36 3.53
N THR A 605 -2.27 -6.61 3.14
CA THR A 605 -3.17 -7.36 2.26
C THR A 605 -4.55 -7.61 2.88
N ILE A 606 -4.65 -7.67 4.20
CA ILE A 606 -5.92 -7.82 4.92
C ILE A 606 -6.68 -6.50 4.96
N ILE A 607 -5.98 -5.39 5.24
CA ILE A 607 -6.57 -4.06 5.18
C ILE A 607 -7.13 -3.79 3.79
N ASP A 608 -6.47 -4.28 2.72
CA ASP A 608 -6.93 -4.14 1.33
C ASP A 608 -7.98 -5.17 0.90
N GLU A 609 -8.54 -5.97 1.81
CA GLU A 609 -9.57 -7.01 1.53
C GLU A 609 -9.09 -8.20 0.67
N HIS A 610 -7.79 -8.30 0.40
CA HIS A 610 -7.18 -9.43 -0.32
C HIS A 610 -6.81 -10.61 0.58
N SER A 611 -7.45 -10.72 1.75
CA SER A 611 -7.21 -11.80 2.71
C SER A 611 -7.50 -13.19 2.12
N LYS A 612 -8.55 -13.31 1.28
CA LYS A 612 -8.91 -14.56 0.62
C LYS A 612 -7.85 -15.02 -0.38
N ASP A 613 -7.39 -14.13 -1.25
CA ASP A 613 -6.34 -14.43 -2.23
C ASP A 613 -5.03 -14.85 -1.55
N MET A 614 -4.74 -14.24 -0.40
CA MET A 614 -3.60 -14.60 0.43
C MET A 614 -3.76 -16.00 1.05
N LEU A 615 -4.93 -16.33 1.62
CA LEU A 615 -5.22 -17.66 2.14
C LEU A 615 -5.12 -18.75 1.06
N ASP A 616 -5.69 -18.51 -0.13
CA ASP A 616 -5.64 -19.43 -1.26
C ASP A 616 -4.19 -19.64 -1.77
N THR A 617 -3.37 -18.59 -1.68
CA THR A 617 -1.93 -18.67 -1.99
C THR A 617 -1.17 -19.50 -0.95
N PHE A 618 -1.47 -19.36 0.34
CA PHE A 618 -0.89 -20.23 1.37
C PHE A 618 -1.35 -21.67 1.25
N ASP A 619 -2.61 -21.92 0.90
CA ASP A 619 -3.14 -23.27 0.70
C ASP A 619 -2.42 -23.99 -0.45
N ARG A 620 -2.24 -23.30 -1.59
CA ARG A 620 -1.44 -23.80 -2.71
C ARG A 620 0.00 -24.07 -2.28
N ALA A 621 0.62 -23.15 -1.54
CA ALA A 621 1.97 -23.35 -1.03
C ALA A 621 2.10 -24.55 -0.08
N CYS A 622 1.09 -24.79 0.78
CA CYS A 622 1.02 -25.95 1.67
C CYS A 622 0.93 -27.25 0.86
N LEU A 623 0.07 -27.30 -0.15
CA LEU A 623 -0.13 -28.47 -1.00
C LEU A 623 1.10 -28.77 -1.89
N THR A 624 1.87 -27.76 -2.27
CA THR A 624 3.13 -27.94 -3.03
C THR A 624 4.30 -28.38 -2.14
N ASN A 625 4.34 -27.93 -0.88
CA ASN A 625 5.47 -28.15 0.04
C ASN A 625 5.15 -29.08 1.22
N TYR A 626 4.13 -29.94 1.09
CA TYR A 626 3.64 -30.81 2.17
C TYR A 626 4.70 -31.76 2.78
N ASN A 627 5.77 -32.06 2.02
CA ASN A 627 6.86 -32.94 2.44
C ASN A 627 7.96 -32.22 3.26
N LYS A 628 7.93 -30.89 3.35
CA LYS A 628 8.92 -30.09 4.08
C LYS A 628 8.29 -29.57 5.38
N LEU A 629 8.44 -30.33 6.47
CA LEU A 629 7.80 -30.05 7.77
C LEU A 629 8.05 -28.62 8.27
N GLN A 630 9.27 -28.10 8.13
CA GLN A 630 9.63 -26.73 8.55
C GLN A 630 8.86 -25.66 7.77
N ILE A 631 8.81 -25.79 6.43
CA ILE A 631 8.07 -24.85 5.59
C ILE A 631 6.57 -24.95 5.87
N LEU A 632 6.04 -26.17 6.01
CA LEU A 632 4.62 -26.39 6.29
C LEU A 632 4.22 -25.80 7.65
N SER A 633 5.06 -25.93 8.69
CA SER A 633 4.81 -25.29 9.99
C SER A 633 4.79 -23.77 9.90
N CYS A 634 5.70 -23.16 9.12
CA CYS A 634 5.72 -21.71 8.92
C CYS A 634 4.47 -21.22 8.17
N LEU A 635 4.04 -21.98 7.15
CA LEU A 635 2.82 -21.67 6.39
C LEU A 635 1.56 -21.75 7.27
N PHE A 636 1.44 -22.77 8.12
CA PHE A 636 0.31 -22.85 9.06
C PHE A 636 0.31 -21.70 10.07
N SER A 637 1.47 -21.30 10.58
CA SER A 637 1.61 -20.11 11.43
C SER A 637 1.23 -18.82 10.67
N ALA A 638 1.62 -18.69 9.40
CA ALA A 638 1.24 -17.54 8.57
C ALA A 638 -0.27 -17.50 8.30
N ILE A 639 -0.92 -18.64 8.05
CA ILE A 639 -2.38 -18.75 7.95
C ILE A 639 -3.04 -18.35 9.27
N ALA A 640 -2.51 -18.82 10.41
CA ALA A 640 -3.03 -18.45 11.72
C ALA A 640 -2.92 -16.95 11.99
N ASN A 641 -1.81 -16.32 11.62
CA ASN A 641 -1.64 -14.86 11.67
C ASN A 641 -2.67 -14.16 10.77
N THR A 642 -2.88 -14.65 9.55
CA THR A 642 -3.86 -14.08 8.60
C THR A 642 -5.26 -14.10 9.21
N LEU A 643 -5.66 -15.24 9.78
CA LEU A 643 -6.96 -15.40 10.42
C LEU A 643 -7.13 -14.53 11.67
N ALA A 644 -6.09 -14.38 12.47
CA ALA A 644 -6.11 -13.52 13.65
C ALA A 644 -6.25 -12.03 13.27
N GLU A 645 -5.51 -11.59 12.24
CA GLU A 645 -5.61 -10.23 11.73
C GLU A 645 -6.98 -9.96 11.08
N MET A 646 -7.53 -10.91 10.31
CA MET A 646 -8.92 -10.84 9.79
C MET A 646 -9.97 -10.70 10.90
N ALA A 647 -9.71 -11.26 12.08
CA ALA A 647 -10.62 -11.17 13.23
C ALA A 647 -10.56 -9.81 13.96
N GLY A 648 -9.70 -8.87 13.53
CA GLY A 648 -9.47 -7.59 14.18
C GLY A 648 -8.17 -7.51 14.99
N GLY A 649 -7.21 -8.40 14.72
CA GLY A 649 -5.87 -8.38 15.29
C GLY A 649 -5.87 -8.44 16.82
N ASP A 650 -5.26 -7.45 17.46
CA ASP A 650 -5.10 -7.37 18.93
C ASP A 650 -6.43 -7.34 19.71
N ARG A 651 -7.57 -7.13 19.03
CA ARG A 651 -8.91 -7.04 19.63
C ARG A 651 -9.70 -8.35 19.54
N ALA A 652 -9.22 -9.31 18.75
CA ALA A 652 -9.91 -10.56 18.46
C ALA A 652 -9.78 -11.62 19.58
N GLY A 653 -8.97 -11.34 20.61
CA GLY A 653 -8.62 -12.29 21.66
C GLY A 653 -7.37 -13.10 21.35
N LEU A 654 -7.03 -14.04 22.25
CA LEU A 654 -5.75 -14.74 22.20
C LEU A 654 -5.73 -15.89 21.18
N ARG A 655 -4.68 -15.93 20.36
CA ARG A 655 -4.33 -17.07 19.50
C ARG A 655 -3.83 -18.27 20.31
N SER A 656 -3.36 -18.08 21.53
CA SER A 656 -3.05 -19.17 22.46
C SER A 656 -4.34 -19.75 23.04
N GLY A 657 -4.55 -21.06 22.88
CA GLY A 657 -5.75 -21.72 23.40
C GLY A 657 -5.91 -23.18 22.98
N PRO A 658 -6.96 -23.85 23.47
CA PRO A 658 -7.23 -25.25 23.14
C PRO A 658 -7.58 -25.40 21.65
N TYR A 659 -6.96 -26.38 21.00
CA TYR A 659 -7.09 -26.63 19.56
C TYR A 659 -7.71 -28.00 19.22
N LEU A 660 -8.16 -28.78 20.22
CA LEU A 660 -8.74 -30.12 20.05
C LEU A 660 -10.26 -30.09 19.85
N ASN A 661 -10.76 -29.18 19.01
CA ASN A 661 -12.17 -29.20 18.61
C ASN A 661 -12.47 -30.50 17.84
N ARG A 662 -13.65 -31.09 18.05
CA ARG A 662 -14.03 -32.39 17.45
C ARG A 662 -13.91 -32.39 15.92
N GLU A 663 -14.34 -31.32 15.27
CA GLU A 663 -14.31 -31.19 13.81
C GLU A 663 -12.87 -31.03 13.29
N TRP A 664 -12.02 -30.29 14.01
CA TRP A 664 -10.65 -30.03 13.60
C TRP A 664 -9.67 -31.16 13.95
N LYS A 665 -9.99 -31.98 14.95
CA LYS A 665 -9.14 -33.07 15.44
C LYS A 665 -8.75 -34.07 14.36
N TYR A 666 -9.63 -34.32 13.39
CA TYR A 666 -9.36 -35.26 12.29
C TYR A 666 -8.16 -34.85 11.45
N ALA A 667 -7.96 -33.54 11.20
CA ALA A 667 -6.79 -33.06 10.48
C ALA A 667 -5.48 -33.37 11.23
N LEU A 668 -5.49 -33.21 12.56
CA LEU A 668 -4.32 -33.49 13.40
C LEU A 668 -3.95 -34.98 13.38
N LEU A 669 -4.94 -35.87 13.44
CA LEU A 669 -4.72 -37.31 13.32
C LEU A 669 -4.11 -37.67 11.95
N MET A 670 -4.59 -37.06 10.87
CA MET A 670 -4.03 -37.27 9.53
C MET A 670 -2.55 -36.86 9.45
N PHE A 671 -2.15 -35.77 10.12
CA PHE A 671 -0.73 -35.40 10.21
C PHE A 671 0.07 -36.46 10.97
N GLU A 672 -0.43 -36.94 12.11
CA GLU A 672 0.22 -38.00 12.90
C GLU A 672 0.42 -39.30 12.10
N GLU A 673 -0.53 -39.65 11.23
CA GLU A 673 -0.44 -40.81 10.32
C GLU A 673 0.42 -40.57 9.06
N GLY A 674 0.99 -39.37 8.89
CA GLY A 674 1.76 -38.99 7.71
C GLY A 674 0.93 -38.71 6.45
N LYS A 675 -0.39 -38.58 6.58
CA LYS A 675 -1.34 -38.24 5.49
C LYS A 675 -1.48 -36.73 5.31
N TYR A 676 -0.35 -36.04 5.05
CA TYR A 676 -0.28 -34.58 5.07
C TYR A 676 -1.27 -33.88 4.12
N VAL A 677 -1.40 -34.35 2.87
CA VAL A 677 -2.29 -33.74 1.87
C VAL A 677 -3.75 -33.78 2.32
N LEU A 678 -4.21 -34.92 2.84
CA LEU A 678 -5.57 -35.08 3.37
C LEU A 678 -5.79 -34.20 4.61
N GLY A 679 -4.79 -34.09 5.49
CA GLY A 679 -4.81 -33.19 6.65
C GLY A 679 -4.97 -31.72 6.24
N ILE A 680 -4.20 -31.26 5.25
CA ILE A 680 -4.28 -29.89 4.69
C ILE A 680 -5.66 -29.64 4.11
N GLN A 681 -6.16 -30.54 3.24
CA GLN A 681 -7.49 -30.40 2.63
C GLN A 681 -8.60 -30.33 3.68
N HIS A 682 -8.48 -31.09 4.78
CA HIS A 682 -9.42 -31.04 5.88
C HIS A 682 -9.37 -29.72 6.65
N LEU A 683 -8.18 -29.16 6.92
CA LEU A 683 -8.04 -27.83 7.54
C LEU A 683 -8.71 -26.76 6.67
N ILE A 684 -8.46 -26.76 5.36
CA ILE A 684 -9.03 -25.81 4.40
C ILE A 684 -10.57 -25.91 4.44
N LYS A 685 -11.12 -27.12 4.32
CA LYS A 685 -12.57 -27.34 4.35
C LYS A 685 -13.21 -26.83 5.64
N GLN A 686 -12.61 -27.09 6.79
CA GLN A 686 -13.14 -26.63 8.08
C GLN A 686 -13.01 -25.11 8.25
N ARG A 687 -11.91 -24.51 7.78
CA ARG A 687 -11.71 -23.06 7.81
C ARG A 687 -12.80 -22.30 7.07
N GLN A 688 -13.22 -22.79 5.90
CA GLN A 688 -14.27 -22.15 5.10
C GLN A 688 -15.62 -22.07 5.84
N LEU A 689 -15.90 -22.98 6.77
CA LEU A 689 -17.12 -22.95 7.58
C LEU A 689 -17.07 -21.90 8.72
N TRP A 690 -15.89 -21.32 8.98
CA TRP A 690 -15.60 -20.50 10.17
C TRP A 690 -15.12 -19.09 9.81
N ILE A 691 -15.15 -18.71 8.53
CA ILE A 691 -14.54 -17.47 8.02
C ILE A 691 -15.39 -16.22 8.26
N ASP A 692 -16.70 -16.38 8.48
CA ASP A 692 -17.66 -15.27 8.50
C ASP A 692 -17.73 -14.48 9.80
N ARG A 693 -17.07 -14.95 10.88
CA ARG A 693 -17.18 -14.34 12.21
C ARG A 693 -15.82 -14.18 12.89
N PRO A 694 -15.53 -12.99 13.49
CA PRO A 694 -14.27 -12.74 14.20
C PRO A 694 -13.92 -13.78 15.28
N ASP A 695 -14.90 -14.21 16.08
CA ASP A 695 -14.67 -15.20 17.14
C ASP A 695 -14.40 -16.62 16.59
N LEU A 696 -14.92 -16.94 15.40
CA LEU A 696 -14.63 -18.20 14.72
C LEU A 696 -13.27 -18.13 14.02
N LEU A 697 -12.91 -17.00 13.42
CA LEU A 697 -11.61 -16.75 12.81
C LEU A 697 -10.46 -16.93 13.82
N ILE A 698 -10.56 -16.34 15.01
CA ILE A 698 -9.52 -16.51 16.05
C ILE A 698 -9.42 -17.95 16.55
N ARG A 699 -10.54 -18.69 16.57
CA ARG A 699 -10.54 -20.12 16.93
C ARG A 699 -9.97 -20.98 15.81
N ALA A 700 -10.26 -20.67 14.55
CA ALA A 700 -9.63 -21.32 13.40
C ALA A 700 -8.10 -21.09 13.43
N ALA A 701 -7.64 -19.88 13.77
CA ALA A 701 -6.23 -19.59 13.97
C ALA A 701 -5.57 -20.51 15.04
N ARG A 702 -6.25 -20.76 16.17
CA ARG A 702 -5.80 -21.73 17.20
C ARG A 702 -5.63 -23.13 16.63
N HIS A 703 -6.50 -23.57 15.73
CA HIS A 703 -6.43 -24.90 15.13
C HIS A 703 -5.26 -25.02 14.15
N TYR A 704 -4.97 -23.98 13.37
CA TYR A 704 -3.75 -23.93 12.55
C TYR A 704 -2.49 -23.92 13.43
N ASP A 705 -2.47 -23.19 14.55
CA ASP A 705 -1.37 -23.25 15.52
C ASP A 705 -1.20 -24.63 16.14
N GLY A 706 -2.31 -25.30 16.47
CA GLY A 706 -2.29 -26.69 16.92
C GLY A 706 -1.68 -27.63 15.87
N ALA A 707 -2.00 -27.44 14.59
CA ALA A 707 -1.39 -28.17 13.50
C ALA A 707 0.12 -27.88 13.39
N THR A 708 0.53 -26.61 13.51
CA THR A 708 1.95 -26.20 13.60
C THR A 708 2.67 -26.95 14.72
N GLN A 709 2.08 -27.01 15.93
CA GLN A 709 2.65 -27.73 17.07
C GLN A 709 2.76 -29.24 16.81
N THR A 710 1.79 -29.86 16.14
CA THR A 710 1.85 -31.27 15.75
C THR A 710 3.02 -31.55 14.80
N LEU A 711 3.27 -30.67 13.82
CA LEU A 711 4.41 -30.82 12.91
C LEU A 711 5.75 -30.60 13.62
N ILE A 712 5.83 -29.62 14.52
CA ILE A 712 7.02 -29.39 15.36
C ILE A 712 7.29 -30.62 16.22
N LYS A 713 6.26 -31.19 16.86
CA LYS A 713 6.35 -32.44 17.65
C LYS A 713 6.93 -33.57 16.81
N GLN A 714 6.51 -33.75 15.57
CA GLN A 714 7.08 -34.76 14.68
C GLN A 714 8.57 -34.51 14.40
N GLY A 715 8.95 -33.26 14.16
CA GLY A 715 10.35 -32.83 14.05
C GLY A 715 11.18 -33.22 15.28
N VAL A 716 10.69 -32.91 16.49
CA VAL A 716 11.34 -33.28 17.76
C VAL A 716 11.44 -34.80 17.91
N LEU A 717 10.40 -35.54 17.54
CA LEU A 717 10.38 -37.01 17.65
C LEU A 717 11.41 -37.70 16.76
N THR A 718 11.94 -37.03 15.73
CA THR A 718 13.07 -37.57 14.95
C THR A 718 14.31 -37.83 15.82
N CYS A 719 14.49 -37.11 16.94
CA CYS A 719 15.57 -37.40 17.90
C CYS A 719 15.55 -38.84 18.41
N ARG A 720 14.38 -39.52 18.44
CA ARG A 720 14.29 -40.96 18.79
C ARG A 720 15.16 -41.84 17.90
N SER A 721 15.28 -41.52 16.61
CA SER A 721 16.13 -42.23 15.66
C SER A 721 17.63 -42.10 15.95
N LYS A 722 18.02 -41.09 16.75
CA LYS A 722 19.40 -40.86 17.19
C LYS A 722 19.73 -41.58 18.51
N CYS A 723 18.71 -42.12 19.19
CA CYS A 723 18.90 -42.92 20.38
C CYS A 723 19.03 -44.40 19.98
N SER A 724 20.17 -45.03 20.29
CA SER A 724 20.30 -46.48 20.21
C SER A 724 20.03 -47.10 21.59
N VAL A 725 19.20 -48.14 21.62
CA VAL A 725 19.08 -49.03 22.76
C VAL A 725 19.91 -50.25 22.43
N ASN A 726 20.94 -50.52 23.22
CA ASN A 726 21.74 -51.72 23.08
C ASN A 726 21.13 -52.80 23.97
N ASP A 727 20.92 -54.00 23.41
CA ASP A 727 20.54 -55.16 24.20
C ASP A 727 21.69 -55.46 25.19
N SER A 728 21.33 -55.67 26.45
CA SER A 728 22.25 -56.09 27.49
C SER A 728 21.87 -57.48 27.96
N ASP A 729 22.86 -58.36 28.10
CA ASP A 729 22.61 -59.74 28.49
C ASP A 729 22.09 -59.83 29.93
N ILE A 730 21.19 -60.78 30.21
CA ILE A 730 20.67 -61.13 31.55
C ILE A 730 21.81 -61.30 32.56
N LEU A 731 22.98 -61.79 32.13
CA LEU A 731 24.17 -61.99 32.96
C LEU A 731 24.68 -60.69 33.59
N SER A 732 24.40 -59.53 32.98
CA SER A 732 24.73 -58.20 33.51
C SER A 732 23.97 -57.89 34.81
N LEU A 733 22.72 -58.34 34.95
CA LEU A 733 21.83 -58.02 36.09
C LEU A 733 22.20 -58.74 37.40
N SER A 734 23.19 -59.64 37.35
CA SER A 734 23.80 -60.29 38.51
C SER A 734 24.71 -59.34 39.33
N GLN A 735 25.17 -58.23 38.74
CA GLN A 735 25.97 -57.24 39.45
C GLN A 735 25.05 -56.12 40.03
N PRO A 736 25.20 -55.74 41.31
CA PRO A 736 24.38 -54.71 41.97
C PRO A 736 24.35 -53.38 41.21
N LYS A 737 25.45 -53.03 40.53
CA LYS A 737 25.62 -51.79 39.76
C LYS A 737 24.66 -51.66 38.56
N TYR A 738 24.06 -52.76 38.09
CA TYR A 738 23.06 -52.75 37.01
C TYR A 738 21.62 -52.91 37.55
N ARG A 739 21.45 -53.14 38.86
CA ARG A 739 20.13 -53.14 39.52
C ARG A 739 19.73 -51.75 40.01
N GLN A 740 20.67 -50.83 40.18
CA GLN A 740 20.40 -49.47 40.61
C GLN A 740 21.37 -48.47 39.98
N VAL A 741 20.83 -47.40 39.40
CA VAL A 741 21.60 -46.32 38.77
C VAL A 741 21.11 -45.00 39.34
N THR A 742 22.04 -44.16 39.83
CA THR A 742 21.77 -42.81 40.33
C THR A 742 22.48 -41.80 39.44
N VAL A 743 21.77 -40.76 39.00
CA VAL A 743 22.32 -39.66 38.21
C VAL A 743 21.94 -38.34 38.87
N GLU A 744 22.90 -37.42 38.96
CA GLU A 744 22.74 -36.08 39.55
C GLU A 744 23.26 -35.03 38.59
N CYS A 745 22.50 -33.94 38.43
CA CYS A 745 22.76 -32.87 37.49
C CYS A 745 22.80 -31.49 38.20
N PRO A 746 23.71 -30.59 37.79
CA PRO A 746 23.66 -29.19 38.18
C PRO A 746 22.45 -28.49 37.55
N VAL A 747 22.09 -27.30 38.04
CA VAL A 747 21.06 -26.46 37.43
C VAL A 747 21.65 -25.72 36.24
N ARG A 748 20.86 -25.56 35.17
CA ARG A 748 21.21 -24.74 34.01
C ARG A 748 20.77 -23.30 34.26
N LEU A 749 21.70 -22.35 34.13
CA LEU A 749 21.40 -20.92 34.06
C LEU A 749 21.71 -20.42 32.64
N ASP A 750 20.72 -19.79 32.02
CA ASP A 750 20.88 -19.14 30.72
C ASP A 750 21.38 -17.70 30.94
N LEU A 751 22.58 -17.39 30.44
CA LEU A 751 23.17 -16.05 30.53
C LEU A 751 22.70 -15.17 29.36
N SER A 752 22.53 -15.76 28.18
CA SER A 752 22.03 -15.07 26.99
C SER A 752 21.43 -16.05 25.99
N GLY A 753 20.44 -15.58 25.23
CA GLY A 753 19.85 -16.33 24.12
C GLY A 753 18.85 -17.42 24.52
N GLY A 754 18.37 -17.46 25.77
CA GLY A 754 17.56 -18.58 26.30
C GLY A 754 16.32 -18.97 25.49
N TRP A 755 15.70 -18.07 24.73
CA TRP A 755 14.56 -18.41 23.87
C TRP A 755 14.97 -18.97 22.50
N THR A 756 16.24 -18.83 22.11
CA THR A 756 16.70 -19.20 20.76
C THR A 756 16.72 -20.71 20.54
N ASP A 757 16.83 -21.54 21.58
CA ASP A 757 16.78 -23.01 21.47
C ASP A 757 15.35 -23.58 21.44
N THR A 758 14.32 -22.74 21.57
CA THR A 758 12.92 -23.15 21.53
C THR A 758 12.36 -23.15 20.09
N PRO A 759 11.68 -24.22 19.64
CA PRO A 759 10.92 -24.15 18.39
C PRO A 759 9.77 -23.12 18.48
N PRO A 760 9.43 -22.42 17.39
CA PRO A 760 10.00 -22.57 16.05
C PRO A 760 11.32 -21.80 15.85
N ILE A 761 11.73 -20.94 16.80
CA ILE A 761 12.91 -20.07 16.68
C ILE A 761 14.17 -20.87 16.33
N CYS A 762 14.42 -21.99 17.01
CA CYS A 762 15.59 -22.82 16.74
C CYS A 762 15.54 -23.56 15.39
N TYR A 763 14.35 -23.74 14.81
CA TYR A 763 14.17 -24.35 13.50
C TYR A 763 14.34 -23.33 12.37
N GLU A 764 13.86 -22.11 12.58
CA GLU A 764 13.88 -21.03 11.58
C GLU A 764 15.20 -20.25 11.58
N HIS A 765 15.74 -19.96 12.76
CA HIS A 765 16.92 -19.10 12.93
C HIS A 765 18.16 -19.85 13.47
N GLY A 766 17.98 -21.10 13.91
CA GLY A 766 18.95 -21.81 14.73
C GLY A 766 18.88 -21.38 16.19
N GLY A 767 19.35 -22.25 17.09
CA GLY A 767 19.46 -21.93 18.51
C GLY A 767 20.90 -21.67 18.92
N ASN A 768 21.14 -20.58 19.65
CA ASN A 768 22.43 -20.27 20.24
C ASN A 768 22.24 -19.70 21.65
N VAL A 769 22.38 -20.58 22.64
CA VAL A 769 22.26 -20.22 24.05
C VAL A 769 23.63 -20.26 24.69
N LEU A 770 24.03 -19.14 25.29
CA LEU A 770 25.16 -19.13 26.22
C LEU A 770 24.61 -19.48 27.61
N ASN A 771 24.94 -20.68 28.08
CA ASN A 771 24.51 -21.17 29.38
C ASN A 771 25.69 -21.63 30.24
N VAL A 772 25.43 -21.75 31.55
CA VAL A 772 26.37 -22.29 32.53
C VAL A 772 25.67 -23.30 33.42
N ALA A 773 26.40 -24.35 33.79
CA ALA A 773 25.97 -25.34 34.78
C ALA A 773 26.41 -24.88 36.17
N ILE A 774 25.47 -24.78 37.10
CA ILE A 774 25.69 -24.24 38.45
C ILE A 774 25.37 -25.31 39.49
N THR A 775 26.27 -25.49 40.45
CA THR A 775 26.02 -26.25 41.67
C THR A 775 25.42 -25.33 42.73
N ILE A 776 24.44 -25.82 43.47
CA ILE A 776 23.84 -25.07 44.59
C ILE A 776 24.50 -25.56 45.87
N ASN A 777 25.17 -24.66 46.59
CA ASN A 777 25.94 -24.99 47.81
C ASN A 777 26.95 -26.13 47.61
N GLY A 778 27.58 -26.19 46.43
CA GLY A 778 28.53 -27.25 46.06
C GLY A 778 27.89 -28.60 45.70
N GLN A 779 26.55 -28.70 45.66
CA GLN A 779 25.80 -29.91 45.33
C GLN A 779 25.12 -29.82 43.96
N ARG A 780 24.81 -31.00 43.39
CA ARG A 780 24.00 -31.15 42.17
C ARG A 780 22.55 -31.45 42.59
N PRO A 781 21.65 -30.44 42.60
CA PRO A 781 20.39 -30.51 43.34
C PRO A 781 19.30 -31.32 42.63
N ILE A 782 19.44 -31.58 41.33
CA ILE A 782 18.46 -32.34 40.54
C ILE A 782 18.99 -33.75 40.36
N GLY A 783 18.21 -34.76 40.71
CA GLY A 783 18.64 -36.14 40.50
C GLY A 783 17.52 -37.14 40.32
N ALA A 784 17.92 -38.30 39.79
CA ALA A 784 17.06 -39.43 39.52
C ALA A 784 17.76 -40.73 39.88
N ARG A 785 17.00 -41.70 40.38
CA ARG A 785 17.46 -43.04 40.66
C ARG A 785 16.50 -44.06 40.05
N ALA A 786 17.02 -44.91 39.18
CA ALA A 786 16.29 -46.05 38.64
C ALA A 786 16.74 -47.32 39.37
N SER A 787 15.80 -48.12 39.87
CA SER A 787 16.07 -49.40 40.51
C SER A 787 15.20 -50.51 39.92
N LEU A 788 15.80 -51.68 39.67
CA LEU A 788 15.10 -52.90 39.31
C LEU A 788 14.94 -53.76 40.56
N VAL A 789 13.70 -54.11 40.90
CA VAL A 789 13.37 -54.89 42.09
C VAL A 789 12.67 -56.18 41.67
N GLU A 790 13.04 -57.29 42.31
CA GLU A 790 12.38 -58.58 42.07
C GLU A 790 10.91 -58.48 42.45
N SER A 791 10.03 -58.82 41.51
CA SER A 791 8.59 -58.71 41.70
C SER A 791 8.11 -59.84 42.63
N THR A 792 7.51 -59.51 43.77
CA THR A 792 6.97 -60.48 44.72
C THR A 792 5.63 -61.10 44.27
N SER A 793 4.95 -60.47 43.31
CA SER A 793 3.69 -60.95 42.72
C SER A 793 3.60 -60.65 41.21
N THR A 794 3.26 -59.42 40.84
CA THR A 794 3.19 -58.95 39.44
C THR A 794 4.11 -57.75 39.22
N PRO A 795 4.91 -57.73 38.13
CA PRO A 795 5.79 -56.60 37.85
C PRO A 795 5.00 -55.32 37.62
N SER A 796 5.49 -54.22 38.18
CA SER A 796 4.86 -52.90 38.13
C SER A 796 5.89 -51.79 37.94
N VAL A 797 5.41 -50.56 37.72
CA VAL A 797 6.25 -49.36 37.67
C VAL A 797 5.85 -48.44 38.81
N THR A 798 6.81 -48.09 39.66
CA THR A 798 6.61 -47.19 40.80
C THR A 798 7.38 -45.89 40.56
N PHE A 799 6.70 -44.75 40.70
CA PHE A 799 7.32 -43.44 40.70
C PHE A 799 7.34 -42.86 42.12
N ILE A 800 8.51 -42.40 42.56
CA ILE A 800 8.71 -41.77 43.86
C ILE A 800 9.19 -40.34 43.62
N LEU A 801 8.33 -39.36 43.89
CA LEU A 801 8.70 -37.94 43.90
C LEU A 801 9.16 -37.60 45.32
N LYS A 802 10.46 -37.40 45.52
CA LYS A 802 11.04 -37.08 46.84
C LYS A 802 10.67 -35.65 47.25
N GLY A 803 10.18 -35.50 48.47
CA GLY A 803 10.03 -34.20 49.12
C GLY A 803 11.26 -33.85 49.98
N GLU A 804 11.22 -32.70 50.66
CA GLU A 804 12.30 -32.27 51.56
C GLU A 804 12.53 -33.28 52.71
N HIS A 805 11.46 -33.92 53.17
CA HIS A 805 11.52 -35.03 54.12
C HIS A 805 10.86 -36.28 53.54
N LYS A 806 11.29 -37.46 54.02
CA LYS A 806 10.72 -38.76 53.58
C LYS A 806 9.19 -38.87 53.71
N LYS A 807 8.58 -38.08 54.60
CA LYS A 807 7.13 -38.06 54.83
C LYS A 807 6.37 -37.36 53.70
N ASP A 808 7.07 -36.52 52.94
CA ASP A 808 6.53 -35.71 51.86
C ASP A 808 6.70 -36.41 50.49
N ASP A 809 7.29 -37.62 50.49
CA ASP A 809 7.45 -38.44 49.30
C ASP A 809 6.08 -38.82 48.74
N LYS A 810 5.86 -38.52 47.46
CA LYS A 810 4.65 -38.94 46.75
C LYS A 810 4.97 -40.19 45.93
N ILE A 811 4.30 -41.29 46.26
CA ILE A 811 4.47 -42.59 45.62
C ILE A 811 3.29 -42.85 44.69
N TYR A 812 3.58 -43.24 43.45
CA TYR A 812 2.59 -43.61 42.45
C TYR A 812 2.93 -44.99 41.90
N ASP A 813 2.05 -45.95 42.17
CA ASP A 813 2.17 -47.32 41.66
C ASP A 813 1.29 -47.52 40.43
N LEU A 814 1.93 -47.87 39.30
CA LEU A 814 1.30 -48.06 38.01
C LEU A 814 1.27 -49.55 37.66
N HIS A 815 0.06 -50.06 37.49
CA HIS A 815 -0.22 -51.47 37.21
C HIS A 815 -0.82 -51.69 35.81
N SER A 816 -1.17 -50.61 35.09
CA SER A 816 -1.80 -50.69 33.77
C SER A 816 -1.26 -49.64 32.80
N LEU A 817 -1.34 -49.93 31.50
CA LEU A 817 -0.92 -49.02 30.44
C LEU A 817 -1.82 -47.77 30.33
N THR A 818 -3.09 -47.85 30.75
CA THR A 818 -3.99 -46.70 30.74
C THR A 818 -3.51 -45.59 31.67
N GLN A 819 -2.82 -45.93 32.77
CA GLN A 819 -2.21 -44.95 33.69
C GLN A 819 -1.01 -44.19 33.08
N PHE A 820 -0.53 -44.60 31.90
CA PHE A 820 0.48 -43.88 31.12
C PHE A 820 -0.13 -42.97 30.04
N SER A 821 -1.44 -43.02 29.80
CA SER A 821 -2.10 -42.31 28.68
C SER A 821 -2.10 -40.79 28.79
N ASP A 822 -1.92 -40.26 30.00
CA ASP A 822 -1.86 -38.84 30.31
C ASP A 822 -0.42 -38.29 30.33
N TYR A 823 0.56 -39.04 29.80
CA TYR A 823 1.98 -38.63 29.76
C TYR A 823 2.20 -37.26 29.10
N ASN A 824 1.32 -36.87 28.18
CA ASN A 824 1.39 -35.63 27.43
C ASN A 824 0.62 -34.46 28.08
N GLN A 825 0.11 -34.63 29.30
CA GLN A 825 -0.58 -33.60 30.06
C GLN A 825 0.34 -33.09 31.19
N PRO A 826 0.97 -31.90 31.07
CA PRO A 826 1.98 -31.43 32.01
C PRO A 826 1.51 -31.32 33.47
N GLN A 827 0.21 -31.10 33.68
CA GLN A 827 -0.39 -30.99 35.01
C GLN A 827 -0.70 -32.35 35.65
N CYS A 828 -0.62 -33.45 34.89
CA CYS A 828 -0.86 -34.78 35.45
C CYS A 828 0.34 -35.26 36.29
N PRO A 829 0.09 -35.98 37.39
CA PRO A 829 1.17 -36.53 38.21
C PRO A 829 2.13 -37.39 37.39
N CYS A 830 3.43 -37.17 37.61
CA CYS A 830 4.51 -37.92 36.99
C CYS A 830 4.51 -37.89 35.45
N ALA A 831 3.87 -36.90 34.80
CA ALA A 831 3.82 -36.81 33.33
C ALA A 831 5.21 -36.89 32.66
N LEU A 832 6.22 -36.23 33.24
CA LEU A 832 7.60 -36.30 32.77
C LEU A 832 8.18 -37.73 32.87
N LEU A 833 7.96 -38.43 34.00
CA LEU A 833 8.44 -39.81 34.19
C LEU A 833 7.75 -40.80 33.26
N LYS A 834 6.42 -40.66 33.08
CA LYS A 834 5.65 -41.43 32.09
C LYS A 834 6.24 -41.21 30.70
N THR A 835 6.52 -39.95 30.33
CA THR A 835 7.15 -39.60 29.06
C THR A 835 8.53 -40.24 28.92
N CYS A 836 9.37 -40.23 29.96
CA CYS A 836 10.67 -40.89 29.96
C CYS A 836 10.55 -42.41 29.70
N CYS A 837 9.64 -43.10 30.39
CA CYS A 837 9.40 -44.53 30.19
C CYS A 837 8.96 -44.87 28.76
N ILE A 838 8.12 -44.03 28.16
CA ILE A 838 7.66 -44.19 26.78
C ILE A 838 8.78 -43.90 25.78
N PHE A 839 9.51 -42.80 25.99
CA PHE A 839 10.56 -42.36 25.07
C PHE A 839 11.78 -43.30 25.05
N THR A 840 12.13 -43.88 26.21
CA THR A 840 13.17 -44.90 26.34
C THR A 840 12.74 -46.30 25.84
N ARG A 841 11.49 -46.44 25.37
CA ARG A 841 10.88 -47.70 24.93
C ARG A 841 10.79 -48.78 26.00
N ILE A 842 10.99 -48.45 27.28
CA ILE A 842 10.69 -49.35 28.40
C ILE A 842 9.21 -49.71 28.36
N ILE A 843 8.36 -48.70 28.16
CA ILE A 843 6.92 -48.85 27.96
C ILE A 843 6.58 -48.46 26.52
N ASP A 844 5.75 -49.27 25.87
CA ASP A 844 5.22 -49.04 24.52
C ASP A 844 3.70 -48.91 24.60
N ILE A 845 3.22 -47.67 24.60
CA ILE A 845 1.80 -47.38 24.78
C ILE A 845 0.98 -47.69 23.52
N ASP A 846 1.60 -47.75 22.34
CA ASP A 846 0.92 -47.99 21.07
C ASP A 846 0.43 -49.44 20.96
N THR A 847 0.99 -50.33 21.80
CA THR A 847 0.57 -51.74 21.91
C THR A 847 -0.50 -52.00 22.98
N MET A 848 -1.11 -50.96 23.56
CA MET A 848 -2.04 -51.09 24.69
C MET A 848 -3.26 -51.99 24.42
N GLN A 849 -3.66 -52.16 23.15
CA GLN A 849 -4.75 -53.06 22.77
C GLN A 849 -4.32 -54.53 22.63
N ALA A 850 -3.02 -54.80 22.53
CA ALA A 850 -2.45 -56.11 22.22
C ALA A 850 -1.60 -56.71 23.34
N VAL A 851 -0.96 -55.88 24.17
CA VAL A 851 0.00 -56.31 25.19
C VAL A 851 -0.22 -55.53 26.48
N THR A 852 -0.26 -56.22 27.62
CA THR A 852 -0.40 -55.62 28.96
C THR A 852 0.92 -55.04 29.46
N LEU A 853 0.85 -54.14 30.47
CA LEU A 853 2.05 -53.60 31.14
C LEU A 853 2.95 -54.73 31.66
N VAL A 854 2.35 -55.73 32.29
CA VAL A 854 3.06 -56.89 32.87
C VAL A 854 3.84 -57.67 31.81
N GLU A 855 3.24 -57.91 30.64
CA GLU A 855 3.90 -58.61 29.54
C GLU A 855 5.07 -57.82 28.97
N GLN A 856 4.93 -56.49 28.86
CA GLN A 856 6.04 -55.63 28.43
C GLN A 856 7.20 -55.68 29.42
N LEU A 857 6.92 -55.59 30.73
CA LEU A 857 7.96 -55.67 31.77
C LEU A 857 8.62 -57.06 31.84
N LYS A 858 7.84 -58.14 31.63
CA LYS A 858 8.40 -59.49 31.50
C LYS A 858 9.35 -59.61 30.32
N LYS A 859 8.98 -59.06 29.17
CA LYS A 859 9.78 -59.11 27.94
C LYS A 859 11.01 -58.21 27.99
N LYS A 860 10.85 -56.97 28.48
CA LYS A 860 11.88 -55.92 28.38
C LYS A 860 12.75 -55.78 29.62
N LEU A 861 12.20 -56.12 30.80
CA LEU A 861 12.89 -56.03 32.09
C LEU A 861 12.93 -57.39 32.81
N PHE A 862 12.78 -58.50 32.09
CA PHE A 862 12.88 -59.87 32.64
C PHE A 862 11.96 -60.15 33.85
N GLY A 863 10.84 -59.42 33.97
CA GLY A 863 9.87 -59.58 35.05
C GLY A 863 10.21 -58.83 36.34
N TYR A 864 11.25 -58.00 36.33
CA TYR A 864 11.52 -57.04 37.41
C TYR A 864 10.54 -55.87 37.40
N SER A 865 10.24 -55.35 38.58
CA SER A 865 9.54 -54.07 38.74
C SER A 865 10.52 -52.92 38.64
N LEU A 866 10.09 -51.81 38.03
CA LEU A 866 10.90 -50.61 37.87
C LEU A 866 10.49 -49.55 38.91
N ILE A 867 11.43 -49.11 39.73
CA ILE A 867 11.24 -47.98 40.64
C ILE A 867 12.05 -46.80 40.11
N LEU A 868 11.38 -45.68 39.81
CA LEU A 868 12.02 -44.41 39.49
C LEU A 868 11.80 -43.41 40.62
N GLU A 869 12.88 -43.07 41.32
CA GLU A 869 12.91 -41.99 42.31
C GLU A 869 13.45 -40.73 41.65
N VAL A 870 12.84 -39.57 41.90
CA VAL A 870 13.35 -38.27 41.47
C VAL A 870 13.27 -37.25 42.59
N TRP A 871 14.24 -36.33 42.62
CA TRP A 871 14.31 -35.24 43.58
C TRP A 871 14.80 -33.96 42.90
N SER A 872 14.41 -32.82 43.47
CA SER A 872 14.85 -31.50 43.05
C SER A 872 14.98 -30.60 44.28
N ASN A 873 16.21 -30.33 44.69
CA ASN A 873 16.54 -29.45 45.82
C ASN A 873 16.99 -28.06 45.32
N VAL A 874 16.34 -27.58 44.25
CA VAL A 874 16.68 -26.35 43.53
C VAL A 874 16.19 -25.12 44.28
#